data_AF-A0A250ICM1-F1
#
_entry.id   AF-A0A250ICM1-F1
#
_cell.length_a   1.000
_cell.length_b   1.000
_cell.length_c   1.000
_cell.angle_alpha   90.00
_cell.angle_beta   90.00
_cell.angle_gamma   90.00
#
_symmetry.space_group_name_H-M   'P 1'
#
loop_
_entity.id
_entity.type
_entity.pdbx_description
1 polymer ?
#
loop_
_entity_poly.entity_id
_entity_poly.type
_entity_poly.pdbx_seq_one_letter_code
_entity_poly.pdbx_strand_id
1 'polypeptide(L)'
;MHRQPPPMSSSSTAPLVPESALLRVAPPAEEPPLRRAEQRLRELVAEIDALDSGLEALHQELERFARAYEDSLAEPSEEVNRAERLLRRLRTLQDAIAALTRLLEQPPPSAEAPRRRSDSTSARTTPRAPTVTPPDEDEDDEAAFREEAEEDEVPSTARPALAEPEREDEASVLKRLRRRLARLLHPDLAQSDEERTRLDALMVRVNVAYEAGDRATLELIAARVGAGEPAEALTDDERLAHLERRIQVLSTAAHSLRQQRERLRATATARLHEEAQRREAEGRDYLAESRVELDEELHGLAQDVRARLRQLERAARALTLLRNKRMTTLPERAKGRKLRAFDPVLESPLVRQGVLRLERQRATPAARELARRLEDAVTQEPWQVSLTLMAFFAEAAGRPPPGLDTSDAWAERYELLRELDMPEAPTYDQALTRLPRHLELGLRVMKKEVRFGLQLREAELLAAVPLALQRADVAERGRSVLSVIGPQEQCKGCGEEVLLQHLLRTRGLDELNGMVCPLCAHTQKSYWLYSRSEGQEALLPHALRLGTVVEQGVRLAGTSVGFQLLPEEREALTAAQLRQRFVDLYLQPYGVELAPEHVRLVQGGHTLDAEAHVGRGSVTVKIAPEAGQSETQVLELLRARIERRFRPDTAR
;
A
#
# COMPACT_ATOMS: atom_id res chain seq x y z
N MET A 1 49.88 28.02 2.85
CA MET A 1 50.81 27.10 3.54
C MET A 1 51.18 25.99 2.57
N HIS A 2 52.34 26.13 1.91
CA HIS A 2 52.89 25.18 0.95
C HIS A 2 53.55 24.01 1.68
N ARG A 3 53.19 22.76 1.35
CA ARG A 3 53.95 21.57 1.72
C ARG A 3 54.74 21.06 0.52
N GLN A 4 56.06 21.12 0.68
CA GLN A 4 57.11 20.64 -0.22
C GLN A 4 57.15 19.11 -0.31
N PRO A 5 57.65 18.53 -1.42
CA PRO A 5 57.97 17.11 -1.53
C PRO A 5 59.32 16.78 -0.85
N PRO A 6 59.54 15.52 -0.38
CA PRO A 6 60.81 15.12 0.22
C PRO A 6 61.91 14.88 -0.85
N PRO A 7 63.20 15.02 -0.46
CA PRO A 7 64.32 15.09 -1.38
C PRO A 7 64.88 13.72 -1.79
N MET A 8 65.43 13.70 -3.00
CA MET A 8 66.35 12.66 -3.47
C MET A 8 67.57 12.59 -2.54
N SER A 9 67.83 11.39 -1.99
CA SER A 9 69.06 11.11 -1.25
C SER A 9 70.04 10.33 -2.10
N SER A 10 71.25 10.88 -2.11
CA SER A 10 72.44 10.51 -2.85
C SER A 10 73.21 9.36 -2.20
N SER A 11 73.92 8.61 -3.06
CA SER A 11 75.27 8.06 -2.86
C SER A 11 75.61 7.42 -1.50
N SER A 12 75.65 6.09 -1.47
CA SER A 12 76.48 5.33 -0.52
C SER A 12 77.43 4.42 -1.30
N THR A 13 78.71 4.76 -1.22
CA THR A 13 79.86 4.05 -1.76
C THR A 13 80.35 3.06 -0.70
N ALA A 14 80.29 1.76 -0.97
CA ALA A 14 80.82 0.69 -0.12
C ALA A 14 81.17 -0.54 -1.00
N PRO A 15 82.04 -1.47 -0.55
CA PRO A 15 83.27 -1.80 -1.27
C PRO A 15 83.17 -2.98 -2.23
N LEU A 16 84.15 -3.02 -3.14
CA LEU A 16 84.46 -4.10 -4.08
C LEU A 16 84.45 -5.47 -3.38
N VAL A 17 83.43 -6.27 -3.70
CA VAL A 17 83.31 -7.71 -3.39
C VAL A 17 84.14 -8.48 -4.44
N PRO A 18 84.86 -9.55 -4.06
CA PRO A 18 85.74 -10.28 -4.95
C PRO A 18 84.99 -10.87 -6.15
N GLU A 19 85.66 -10.91 -7.31
CA GLU A 19 85.28 -11.68 -8.50
C GLU A 19 84.99 -13.13 -8.11
N SER A 20 83.74 -13.40 -7.75
CA SER A 20 83.20 -14.75 -7.72
C SER A 20 83.15 -15.24 -9.15
N ALA A 21 84.07 -16.15 -9.48
CA ALA A 21 84.14 -16.90 -10.71
C ALA A 21 82.73 -17.27 -11.19
N LEU A 22 82.32 -16.67 -12.31
CA LEU A 22 81.15 -17.10 -13.08
C LEU A 22 81.46 -18.52 -13.58
N LEU A 23 81.10 -19.51 -12.77
CA LEU A 23 80.80 -20.86 -13.22
C LEU A 23 79.78 -20.69 -14.34
N ARG A 24 80.26 -20.77 -15.59
CA ARG A 24 79.41 -21.02 -16.76
C ARG A 24 78.78 -22.38 -16.53
N VAL A 25 77.65 -22.39 -15.82
CA VAL A 25 76.73 -23.52 -15.82
C VAL A 25 76.39 -23.72 -17.29
N ALA A 26 76.78 -24.88 -17.83
CA ALA A 26 76.41 -25.26 -19.19
C ALA A 26 74.89 -25.09 -19.32
N PRO A 27 74.39 -24.51 -20.44
CA PRO A 27 72.95 -24.39 -20.63
C PRO A 27 72.32 -25.76 -20.41
N PRO A 28 71.23 -25.86 -19.63
CA PRO A 28 70.57 -27.14 -19.41
C PRO A 28 70.30 -27.78 -20.76
N ALA A 29 70.54 -29.09 -20.86
CA ALA A 29 70.28 -29.85 -22.09
C ALA A 29 68.86 -29.52 -22.58
N GLU A 30 68.75 -29.07 -23.84
CA GLU A 30 67.47 -28.66 -24.40
C GLU A 30 66.47 -29.80 -24.27
N GLU A 31 65.39 -29.56 -23.52
CA GLU A 31 64.35 -30.57 -23.36
C GLU A 31 63.77 -30.95 -24.73
N PRO A 32 63.51 -32.26 -24.98
CA PRO A 32 62.92 -32.71 -26.24
C PRO A 32 61.61 -31.97 -26.52
N PRO A 33 61.33 -31.55 -27.77
CA PRO A 33 60.12 -30.80 -28.13
C PRO A 33 58.83 -31.53 -27.73
N LEU A 34 58.83 -32.86 -27.83
CA LEU A 34 57.73 -33.72 -27.38
C LEU A 34 57.43 -33.53 -25.88
N ARG A 35 58.46 -33.53 -25.01
CA ARG A 35 58.28 -33.33 -23.56
C ARG A 35 57.73 -31.94 -23.24
N ARG A 36 58.19 -30.91 -23.95
CA ARG A 36 57.66 -29.54 -23.79
C ARG A 36 56.19 -29.46 -24.16
N ALA A 37 55.78 -30.08 -25.27
CA ALA A 37 54.39 -30.13 -25.70
C ALA A 37 53.50 -30.90 -24.69
N GLU A 38 53.97 -32.03 -24.18
CA GLU A 38 53.26 -32.76 -23.12
C GLU A 38 53.10 -31.95 -21.83
N GLN A 39 54.16 -31.28 -21.39
CA GLN A 39 54.10 -30.41 -20.21
C GLN A 39 53.11 -29.26 -20.43
N ARG A 40 53.18 -28.59 -21.58
CA ARG A 40 52.26 -27.50 -21.93
C ARG A 40 50.81 -27.95 -21.96
N LEU A 41 50.55 -29.15 -22.49
CA LEU A 41 49.22 -29.75 -22.48
C LEU A 41 48.73 -30.00 -21.05
N ARG A 42 49.56 -30.56 -20.16
CA ARG A 42 49.21 -30.79 -18.75
C ARG A 42 48.90 -29.47 -18.04
N GLU A 43 49.72 -28.45 -18.23
CA GLU A 43 49.52 -27.11 -17.67
C GLU A 43 48.19 -26.50 -18.13
N LEU A 44 47.87 -26.63 -19.41
CA LEU A 44 46.66 -26.07 -20.00
C LEU A 44 45.39 -26.79 -19.54
N VAL A 45 45.44 -28.12 -19.39
CA VAL A 45 44.34 -28.89 -18.78
C VAL A 45 44.13 -28.46 -17.33
N ALA A 46 45.21 -28.32 -16.55
CA ALA A 46 45.11 -27.84 -15.18
C ALA A 46 44.55 -26.41 -15.09
N GLU A 47 44.91 -25.53 -16.03
CA GLU A 47 44.34 -24.18 -16.12
C GLU A 47 42.84 -24.21 -16.43
N ILE A 48 42.41 -25.02 -17.38
CA ILE A 48 40.97 -25.18 -17.71
C ILE A 48 40.20 -25.67 -16.50
N ASP A 49 40.72 -26.68 -15.79
CA ASP A 49 40.07 -27.24 -14.61
C ASP A 49 39.92 -26.20 -13.50
N ALA A 50 40.94 -25.36 -13.31
CA ALA A 50 40.91 -24.24 -12.37
C ALA A 50 39.93 -23.14 -12.81
N LEU A 51 39.82 -22.85 -14.11
CA LEU A 51 38.87 -21.88 -14.65
C LEU A 51 37.43 -22.36 -14.53
N ASP A 52 37.16 -23.63 -14.85
CA ASP A 52 35.83 -24.27 -14.75
C ASP A 52 35.36 -24.26 -13.29
N SER A 53 36.19 -24.76 -12.38
CA SER A 53 35.89 -24.77 -10.93
C SER A 53 35.72 -23.35 -10.36
N GLY A 54 36.56 -22.40 -10.81
CA GLY A 54 36.47 -21.00 -10.39
C GLY A 54 35.24 -20.28 -10.94
N LEU A 55 34.78 -20.65 -12.13
CA LEU A 55 33.53 -20.17 -12.72
C LEU A 55 32.31 -20.68 -11.96
N GLU A 56 32.27 -21.99 -11.68
CA GLU A 56 31.18 -22.62 -10.90
C GLU A 56 31.10 -22.01 -9.49
N ALA A 57 32.24 -21.85 -8.81
CA ALA A 57 32.29 -21.22 -7.50
C ALA A 57 31.79 -19.77 -7.53
N LEU A 58 32.24 -18.97 -8.52
CA LEU A 58 31.77 -17.60 -8.70
C LEU A 58 30.26 -17.56 -8.97
N HIS A 59 29.73 -18.46 -9.80
CA HIS A 59 28.29 -18.53 -10.07
C HIS A 59 27.49 -18.80 -8.79
N GLN A 60 27.89 -19.81 -8.01
CA GLN A 60 27.23 -20.16 -6.75
C GLN A 60 27.33 -19.05 -5.70
N GLU A 61 28.45 -18.32 -5.64
CA GLU A 61 28.60 -17.14 -4.78
C GLU A 61 27.62 -16.04 -5.18
N LEU A 62 27.53 -15.72 -6.48
CA LEU A 62 26.62 -14.69 -6.99
C LEU A 62 25.15 -15.07 -6.81
N GLU A 63 24.78 -16.34 -7.00
CA GLU A 63 23.42 -16.82 -6.74
C GLU A 63 23.06 -16.72 -5.26
N ARG A 64 23.95 -17.12 -4.36
CA ARG A 64 23.73 -16.99 -2.91
C ARG A 64 23.59 -15.53 -2.51
N PHE A 65 24.46 -14.66 -3.03
CA PHE A 65 24.38 -13.23 -2.78
C PHE A 65 23.08 -12.62 -3.33
N ALA A 66 22.67 -12.98 -4.55
CA ALA A 66 21.43 -12.49 -5.15
C ALA A 66 20.21 -12.84 -4.30
N ARG A 67 20.11 -14.09 -3.81
CA ARG A 67 19.03 -14.50 -2.91
C ARG A 67 19.05 -13.72 -1.59
N ALA A 68 20.22 -13.59 -0.96
CA ALA A 68 20.36 -12.82 0.27
C ALA A 68 19.99 -11.34 0.08
N TYR A 69 20.37 -10.76 -1.07
CA TYR A 69 20.04 -9.39 -1.44
C TYR A 69 18.53 -9.21 -1.65
N GLU A 70 17.89 -10.11 -2.42
CA GLU A 70 16.44 -10.13 -2.63
C GLU A 70 15.69 -10.31 -1.30
N ASP A 71 16.04 -11.31 -0.50
CA ASP A 71 15.40 -11.57 0.80
C ASP A 71 15.53 -10.38 1.75
N SER A 72 16.67 -9.69 1.75
CA SER A 72 16.93 -8.57 2.65
C SER A 72 16.25 -7.26 2.21
N LEU A 73 16.08 -7.05 0.90
CA LEU A 73 15.69 -5.74 0.36
C LEU A 73 14.36 -5.75 -0.40
N ALA A 74 13.76 -6.91 -0.68
CA ALA A 74 12.49 -6.99 -1.41
C ALA A 74 11.37 -6.21 -0.70
N GLU A 75 11.14 -6.46 0.59
CA GLU A 75 10.08 -5.77 1.33
C GLU A 75 10.29 -4.24 1.40
N PRO A 76 11.45 -3.71 1.86
CA PRO A 76 11.71 -2.27 1.85
C PRO A 76 11.59 -1.63 0.46
N SER A 77 12.10 -2.30 -0.57
CA SER A 77 12.00 -1.82 -1.96
C SER A 77 10.54 -1.77 -2.43
N GLU A 78 9.73 -2.76 -2.05
CA GLU A 78 8.30 -2.72 -2.33
C GLU A 78 7.59 -1.58 -1.59
N GLU A 79 7.98 -1.27 -0.34
CA GLU A 79 7.42 -0.14 0.41
C GLU A 79 7.73 1.20 -0.27
N VAL A 80 8.98 1.42 -0.67
CA VAL A 80 9.41 2.59 -1.44
C VAL A 80 8.59 2.71 -2.73
N ASN A 81 8.49 1.63 -3.50
CA ASN A 81 7.69 1.59 -4.73
C ASN A 81 6.20 1.91 -4.50
N ARG A 82 5.60 1.44 -3.40
CA ARG A 82 4.21 1.77 -3.02
C ARG A 82 4.08 3.25 -2.64
N ALA A 83 5.03 3.80 -1.88
CA ALA A 83 5.05 5.22 -1.51
C ALA A 83 5.18 6.13 -2.74
N GLU A 84 6.06 5.79 -3.69
CA GLU A 84 6.16 6.52 -4.95
C GLU A 84 4.87 6.48 -5.77
N ARG A 85 4.20 5.32 -5.87
CA ARG A 85 2.91 5.20 -6.56
C ARG A 85 1.86 6.10 -5.91
N LEU A 86 1.83 6.18 -4.58
CA LEU A 86 0.96 7.08 -3.86
C LEU A 86 1.29 8.55 -4.19
N LEU A 87 2.56 8.95 -4.19
CA LEU A 87 2.98 10.31 -4.56
C LEU A 87 2.56 10.67 -6.00
N ARG A 88 2.73 9.75 -6.95
CA ARG A 88 2.27 9.92 -8.34
C ARG A 88 0.77 10.17 -8.39
N ARG A 89 -0.04 9.38 -7.65
CA ARG A 89 -1.50 9.57 -7.54
C ARG A 89 -1.87 10.92 -6.93
N LEU A 90 -1.20 11.34 -5.85
CA LEU A 90 -1.44 12.64 -5.21
C LEU A 90 -1.13 13.80 -6.15
N ARG A 91 -0.05 13.68 -6.96
CA ARG A 91 0.28 14.65 -8.01
C ARG A 91 -0.82 14.75 -9.06
N THR A 92 -1.33 13.61 -9.56
CA THR A 92 -2.45 13.60 -10.51
C THR A 92 -3.69 14.31 -9.94
N LEU A 93 -4.02 14.07 -8.67
CA LEU A 93 -5.12 14.77 -7.99
C LEU A 93 -4.87 16.28 -7.88
N GLN A 94 -3.64 16.69 -7.59
CA GLN A 94 -3.25 18.09 -7.50
C GLN A 94 -3.40 18.80 -8.85
N ASP A 95 -2.90 18.19 -9.93
CA ASP A 95 -3.02 18.72 -11.29
C ASP A 95 -4.49 18.85 -11.70
N ALA A 96 -5.32 17.89 -11.27
CA ALA A 96 -6.73 17.89 -11.57
C ALA A 96 -7.53 18.94 -10.78
N ILE A 97 -7.20 19.19 -9.50
CA ILE A 97 -7.75 20.33 -8.74
C ILE A 97 -7.34 21.65 -9.38
N ALA A 98 -6.09 21.77 -9.82
CA ALA A 98 -5.61 22.97 -10.51
C ALA A 98 -6.40 23.20 -11.83
N ALA A 99 -6.74 22.14 -12.56
CA ALA A 99 -7.59 22.24 -13.74
C ALA A 99 -9.01 22.72 -13.40
N LEU A 100 -9.65 22.17 -12.36
CA LEU A 100 -10.97 22.62 -11.88
C LEU A 100 -10.95 24.08 -11.41
N THR A 101 -9.86 24.49 -10.76
CA THR A 101 -9.63 25.87 -10.32
C THR A 101 -9.62 26.81 -11.52
N ARG A 102 -8.83 26.51 -12.56
CA ARG A 102 -8.78 27.30 -13.80
C ARG A 102 -10.15 27.39 -14.49
N LEU A 103 -10.93 26.31 -14.50
CA LEU A 103 -12.29 26.31 -15.07
C LEU A 103 -13.25 27.23 -14.31
N LEU A 104 -13.13 27.33 -12.98
CA LEU A 104 -13.96 28.24 -12.17
C LEU A 104 -13.58 29.71 -12.34
N GLU A 105 -12.29 29.98 -12.59
CA GLU A 105 -11.75 31.33 -12.80
C GLU A 105 -12.10 31.90 -14.18
N GLN A 106 -12.16 31.05 -15.22
CA GLN A 106 -12.56 31.48 -16.56
C GLN A 106 -13.99 32.07 -16.53
N PRO A 107 -14.27 33.18 -17.23
CA PRO A 107 -15.62 33.72 -17.34
C PRO A 107 -16.55 32.63 -17.89
N PRO A 108 -17.84 32.59 -17.48
CA PRO A 108 -18.74 31.58 -18.00
C PRO A 108 -18.74 31.74 -19.51
N PRO A 109 -18.62 30.66 -20.31
CA PRO A 109 -18.70 30.78 -21.76
C PRO A 109 -19.93 31.61 -22.04
N SER A 110 -19.75 32.75 -22.72
CA SER A 110 -20.88 33.60 -23.04
C SER A 110 -21.89 32.67 -23.70
N ALA A 111 -23.12 32.67 -23.19
CA ALA A 111 -24.19 31.96 -23.86
C ALA A 111 -24.35 32.70 -25.18
N GLU A 112 -23.53 32.35 -26.18
CA GLU A 112 -23.67 32.80 -27.54
C GLU A 112 -25.13 32.51 -27.85
N ALA A 113 -25.91 33.58 -27.92
CA ALA A 113 -27.34 33.52 -28.10
C ALA A 113 -27.57 32.49 -29.18
N PRO A 114 -28.33 31.40 -28.92
CA PRO A 114 -28.44 30.29 -29.84
C PRO A 114 -28.72 30.91 -31.18
N ARG A 115 -27.71 30.89 -32.09
CA ARG A 115 -27.81 31.59 -33.37
C ARG A 115 -29.10 31.05 -33.92
N ARG A 116 -30.11 31.92 -34.04
CA ARG A 116 -31.39 31.60 -34.63
C ARG A 116 -31.01 30.93 -35.94
N ARG A 117 -31.03 29.60 -35.97
CA ARG A 117 -30.97 28.84 -37.21
C ARG A 117 -32.29 29.20 -37.83
N SER A 118 -32.24 30.26 -38.63
CA SER A 118 -33.30 30.64 -39.53
C SER A 118 -33.74 29.38 -40.23
N ASP A 119 -35.04 29.11 -40.12
CA ASP A 119 -35.74 28.06 -40.83
C ASP A 119 -35.25 27.98 -42.28
N SER A 120 -34.41 26.99 -42.57
CA SER A 120 -34.29 26.43 -43.92
C SER A 120 -34.86 25.03 -43.84
N THR A 121 -36.17 24.96 -44.05
CA THR A 121 -36.89 23.81 -44.54
C THR A 121 -36.10 23.11 -45.64
N SER A 122 -35.49 21.98 -45.31
CA SER A 122 -35.21 20.93 -46.28
C SER A 122 -35.33 19.58 -45.62
N ALA A 123 -36.50 19.01 -45.88
CA ALA A 123 -36.75 17.61 -46.18
C ALA A 123 -35.62 16.62 -45.83
N ARG A 124 -35.96 15.71 -44.91
CA ARG A 124 -36.09 14.28 -45.21
C ARG A 124 -34.87 13.67 -45.89
N THR A 125 -34.07 12.93 -45.12
CA THR A 125 -33.71 11.53 -45.40
C THR A 125 -32.99 10.98 -44.17
N THR A 126 -33.57 9.97 -43.55
CA THR A 126 -32.94 9.11 -42.55
C THR A 126 -32.00 8.12 -43.26
N PRO A 127 -30.69 8.11 -43.00
CA PRO A 127 -29.88 6.91 -43.20
C PRO A 127 -29.83 6.16 -41.87
N ARG A 128 -30.42 4.96 -41.90
CA ARG A 128 -30.27 3.90 -40.90
C ARG A 128 -28.78 3.64 -40.66
N ALA A 129 -28.30 3.91 -39.46
CA ALA A 129 -26.94 3.55 -39.05
C ALA A 129 -26.81 2.03 -38.93
N PRO A 130 -25.74 1.41 -39.46
CA PRO A 130 -25.40 0.03 -39.15
C PRO A 130 -24.88 -0.04 -37.71
N THR A 131 -25.36 -1.04 -36.97
CA THR A 131 -24.80 -1.52 -35.71
C THR A 131 -23.33 -1.86 -35.92
N VAL A 132 -22.45 -1.02 -35.37
CA VAL A 132 -21.03 -1.33 -35.18
C VAL A 132 -20.92 -2.09 -33.87
N THR A 133 -20.70 -3.39 -33.98
CA THR A 133 -20.18 -4.25 -32.91
C THR A 133 -18.78 -3.73 -32.56
N PRO A 134 -18.43 -3.58 -31.27
CA PRO A 134 -17.03 -3.35 -30.90
C PRO A 134 -16.19 -4.58 -31.29
N PRO A 135 -14.94 -4.40 -31.75
CA PRO A 135 -14.01 -5.50 -31.90
C PRO A 135 -13.57 -5.95 -30.50
N ASP A 136 -13.63 -7.26 -30.27
CA ASP A 136 -12.93 -7.92 -29.18
C ASP A 136 -11.42 -7.76 -29.46
N GLU A 137 -10.76 -6.92 -28.66
CA GLU A 137 -9.31 -6.88 -28.53
C GLU A 137 -8.96 -7.63 -27.25
N ASP A 138 -8.63 -8.92 -27.40
CA ASP A 138 -7.87 -9.73 -26.43
C ASP A 138 -7.14 -10.82 -27.26
N GLU A 139 -6.13 -10.39 -28.03
CA GLU A 139 -5.07 -11.27 -28.54
C GLU A 139 -3.74 -10.79 -27.93
N ASP A 140 -3.37 -11.36 -26.79
CA ASP A 140 -1.99 -11.42 -26.32
C ASP A 140 -1.75 -12.85 -25.77
N ASP A 141 -1.01 -13.61 -26.57
CA ASP A 141 0.06 -14.54 -26.23
C ASP A 141 -0.03 -15.35 -24.91
N GLU A 142 -0.38 -16.63 -25.04
CA GLU A 142 0.06 -17.71 -24.14
C GLU A 142 0.50 -18.91 -25.01
N ALA A 143 1.78 -18.90 -25.38
CA ALA A 143 2.48 -20.01 -26.02
C ALA A 143 2.76 -21.10 -24.97
N ALA A 144 1.80 -22.02 -24.80
CA ALA A 144 2.02 -23.27 -24.07
C ALA A 144 2.42 -24.38 -25.06
N PHE A 145 3.73 -24.61 -25.16
CA PHE A 145 4.30 -25.85 -25.70
C PHE A 145 3.82 -27.05 -24.85
N ARG A 146 3.19 -28.04 -25.49
CA ARG A 146 2.99 -29.38 -24.91
C ARG A 146 3.20 -30.46 -25.96
N GLU A 147 3.94 -31.47 -25.52
CA GLU A 147 4.50 -32.65 -26.17
C GLU A 147 3.54 -33.60 -26.92
N GLU A 148 4.16 -34.25 -27.91
CA GLU A 148 4.08 -35.67 -28.30
C GLU A 148 2.81 -36.29 -28.94
N ALA A 149 3.01 -36.79 -30.17
CA ALA A 149 2.73 -38.16 -30.65
C ALA A 149 3.19 -38.23 -32.13
N GLU A 150 4.29 -38.91 -32.48
CA GLU A 150 4.41 -40.34 -32.86
C GLU A 150 3.62 -40.78 -34.10
N GLU A 151 4.27 -41.66 -34.88
CA GLU A 151 3.85 -42.39 -36.09
C GLU A 151 4.01 -41.60 -37.43
N ASP A 152 4.61 -42.09 -38.52
CA ASP A 152 4.78 -43.47 -38.99
C ASP A 152 5.87 -43.57 -40.10
N GLU A 153 6.40 -44.78 -40.29
CA GLU A 153 7.36 -45.21 -41.33
C GLU A 153 6.81 -45.09 -42.77
N VAL A 154 7.66 -44.93 -43.81
CA VAL A 154 7.87 -45.83 -45.00
C VAL A 154 9.05 -45.28 -45.86
N PRO A 155 9.96 -46.11 -46.42
CA PRO A 155 11.17 -45.65 -47.13
C PRO A 155 10.98 -45.45 -48.64
N SER A 156 11.73 -44.52 -49.25
CA SER A 156 11.75 -44.34 -50.71
C SER A 156 13.18 -44.17 -51.27
N THR A 157 13.60 -45.26 -51.90
CA THR A 157 14.49 -45.46 -53.05
C THR A 157 15.55 -44.43 -53.48
N ALA A 158 16.74 -45.00 -53.71
CA ALA A 158 17.95 -44.47 -54.31
C ALA A 158 17.79 -43.80 -55.70
N ARG A 159 18.65 -42.79 -55.95
CA ARG A 159 19.51 -42.73 -57.15
C ARG A 159 20.74 -41.82 -56.91
N PRO A 160 21.92 -42.16 -57.48
CA PRO A 160 23.19 -41.54 -57.11
C PRO A 160 23.67 -40.48 -58.11
N ALA A 161 24.66 -39.70 -57.65
CA ALA A 161 25.78 -39.08 -58.36
C ALA A 161 25.89 -37.55 -58.17
N LEU A 162 26.87 -37.12 -57.37
CA LEU A 162 28.16 -36.57 -57.84
C LEU A 162 28.92 -36.04 -56.62
N ALA A 163 30.10 -36.64 -56.39
CA ALA A 163 30.97 -36.33 -55.27
C ALA A 163 31.71 -35.00 -55.50
N GLU A 164 31.31 -33.97 -54.76
CA GLU A 164 32.20 -32.90 -54.32
C GLU A 164 32.76 -33.29 -52.94
N PRO A 165 33.98 -32.87 -52.55
CA PRO A 165 34.53 -33.23 -51.25
C PRO A 165 33.60 -32.73 -50.14
N GLU A 166 32.87 -33.68 -49.55
CA GLU A 166 31.90 -33.49 -48.48
C GLU A 166 32.57 -32.70 -47.34
N ARG A 167 32.12 -31.46 -47.13
CA ARG A 167 32.26 -30.85 -45.81
C ARG A 167 31.45 -31.75 -44.90
N GLU A 168 32.14 -32.57 -44.08
CA GLU A 168 31.46 -33.42 -43.10
C GLU A 168 30.45 -32.56 -42.32
N ASP A 169 29.17 -32.92 -42.41
CA ASP A 169 28.10 -32.22 -41.68
C ASP A 169 28.49 -32.12 -40.20
N GLU A 170 28.45 -30.92 -39.62
CA GLU A 170 28.84 -30.70 -38.22
C GLU A 170 28.06 -31.60 -37.25
N ALA A 171 26.81 -31.90 -37.59
CA ALA A 171 25.96 -32.87 -36.89
C ALA A 171 26.56 -34.29 -36.88
N SER A 172 27.22 -34.71 -37.96
CA SER A 172 27.90 -36.01 -38.06
C SER A 172 29.15 -36.08 -37.18
N VAL A 173 29.87 -34.96 -37.04
CA VAL A 173 31.06 -34.83 -36.19
C VAL A 173 30.65 -34.87 -34.71
N LEU A 174 29.64 -34.08 -34.33
CA LEU A 174 29.06 -34.06 -32.99
C LEU A 174 28.56 -35.45 -32.56
N LYS A 175 27.83 -36.14 -33.44
CA LYS A 175 27.29 -37.49 -33.18
C LYS A 175 28.39 -38.54 -33.04
N ARG A 176 29.48 -38.45 -33.83
CA ARG A 176 30.66 -39.31 -33.67
C ARG A 176 31.37 -39.05 -32.35
N LEU A 177 31.57 -37.78 -31.97
CA LEU A 177 32.23 -37.41 -30.73
C LEU A 177 31.45 -37.88 -29.50
N ARG A 178 30.13 -37.63 -29.46
CA ARG A 178 29.23 -38.10 -28.40
C ARG A 178 29.28 -39.62 -28.26
N ARG A 179 29.17 -40.36 -29.37
CA ARG A 179 29.22 -41.84 -29.34
C ARG A 179 30.56 -42.36 -28.82
N ARG A 180 31.67 -41.70 -29.14
CA ARG A 180 33.00 -42.08 -28.64
C ARG A 180 33.12 -41.82 -27.15
N LEU A 181 32.70 -40.64 -26.70
CA LEU A 181 32.65 -40.27 -25.29
C LEU A 181 31.76 -41.21 -24.49
N ALA A 182 30.57 -41.54 -25.00
CA ALA A 182 29.64 -42.49 -24.39
C ALA A 182 30.25 -43.87 -24.16
N ARG A 183 31.12 -44.34 -25.07
CA ARG A 183 31.81 -45.64 -24.92
C ARG A 183 32.93 -45.62 -23.88
N LEU A 184 33.48 -44.44 -23.57
CA LEU A 184 34.58 -44.30 -22.61
C LEU A 184 34.09 -43.87 -21.22
N LEU A 185 32.98 -43.14 -21.19
CA LEU A 185 32.41 -42.53 -19.99
C LEU A 185 31.15 -43.25 -19.50
N HIS A 186 30.84 -44.44 -20.01
CA HIS A 186 29.65 -45.16 -19.58
C HIS A 186 29.77 -45.53 -18.09
N PRO A 187 28.78 -45.24 -17.23
CA PRO A 187 28.83 -45.54 -15.80
C PRO A 187 29.02 -47.03 -15.49
N ASP A 188 28.58 -47.93 -16.38
CA ASP A 188 28.79 -49.38 -16.24
C ASP A 188 30.25 -49.85 -16.42
N LEU A 189 31.15 -48.96 -16.85
CA LEU A 189 32.58 -49.27 -16.93
C LEU A 189 33.31 -49.02 -15.60
N ALA A 190 32.63 -48.45 -14.60
CA ALA A 190 33.22 -48.16 -13.29
C ALA A 190 33.54 -49.42 -12.48
N GLN A 191 34.68 -49.41 -11.79
CA GLN A 191 35.12 -50.49 -10.90
C GLN A 191 34.74 -50.24 -9.43
N SER A 192 34.20 -49.05 -9.13
CA SER A 192 33.75 -48.63 -7.79
C SER A 192 32.56 -47.69 -7.88
N ASP A 193 31.79 -47.56 -6.79
CA ASP A 193 30.64 -46.65 -6.74
C ASP A 193 31.04 -45.17 -6.85
N GLU A 194 32.21 -44.80 -6.33
CA GLU A 194 32.79 -43.46 -6.46
C GLU A 194 33.15 -43.14 -7.92
N GLU A 195 33.78 -44.10 -8.62
CA GLU A 195 34.08 -43.98 -10.04
C GLU A 195 32.80 -43.95 -10.88
N ARG A 196 31.78 -44.72 -10.51
CA ARG A 196 30.47 -44.74 -11.17
C ARG A 196 29.82 -43.36 -11.11
N THR A 197 29.79 -42.75 -9.93
CA THR A 197 29.25 -41.39 -9.72
C THR A 197 30.00 -40.36 -10.57
N ARG A 198 31.32 -40.49 -10.67
CA ARG A 198 32.16 -39.60 -11.50
C ARG A 198 31.90 -39.77 -13.00
N LEU A 199 31.80 -41.02 -13.48
CA LEU A 199 31.49 -41.32 -14.89
C LEU A 199 30.08 -40.87 -15.26
N ASP A 200 29.11 -41.05 -14.35
CA ASP A 200 27.74 -40.56 -14.53
C ASP A 200 27.71 -39.05 -14.71
N ALA A 201 28.37 -38.29 -13.83
CA ALA A 201 28.45 -36.83 -13.93
C ALA A 201 29.10 -36.36 -15.24
N LEU A 202 30.16 -37.04 -15.69
CA LEU A 202 30.82 -36.75 -16.97
C LEU A 202 29.91 -37.07 -18.16
N MET A 203 29.18 -38.19 -18.11
CA MET A 203 28.26 -38.60 -19.18
C MET A 203 27.06 -37.65 -19.28
N VAL A 204 26.54 -37.15 -18.16
CA VAL A 204 25.53 -36.09 -18.12
C VAL A 204 26.05 -34.83 -18.81
N ARG A 205 27.26 -34.35 -18.46
CA ARG A 205 27.89 -33.19 -19.14
C ARG A 205 28.04 -33.41 -20.66
N VAL A 206 28.39 -34.62 -21.09
CA VAL A 206 28.48 -34.97 -22.53
C VAL A 206 27.13 -34.90 -23.21
N ASN A 207 26.07 -35.41 -22.58
CA ASN A 207 24.73 -35.36 -23.15
C ASN A 207 24.23 -33.91 -23.27
N VAL A 208 24.39 -33.09 -22.23
CA VAL A 208 24.03 -31.66 -22.24
C VAL A 208 24.79 -30.90 -23.33
N ALA A 209 26.11 -31.09 -23.43
CA ALA A 209 26.91 -30.45 -24.47
C ALA A 209 26.51 -30.87 -25.89
N TYR A 210 26.13 -32.15 -26.06
CA TYR A 210 25.64 -32.65 -27.35
C TYR A 210 24.28 -32.06 -27.72
N GLU A 211 23.34 -31.98 -26.77
CA GLU A 211 22.01 -31.38 -26.98
C GLU A 211 22.10 -29.89 -27.31
N ALA A 212 23.03 -29.16 -26.67
CA ALA A 212 23.32 -27.77 -26.97
C ALA A 212 24.12 -27.54 -28.27
N GLY A 213 24.57 -28.61 -28.96
CA GLY A 213 25.42 -28.51 -30.15
C GLY A 213 26.84 -27.98 -29.85
N ASP A 214 27.29 -28.02 -28.60
CA ASP A 214 28.56 -27.46 -28.15
C ASP A 214 29.73 -28.41 -28.45
N ARG A 215 30.20 -28.33 -29.71
CA ARG A 215 31.35 -29.09 -30.20
C ARG A 215 32.60 -28.88 -29.35
N ALA A 216 32.85 -27.65 -28.91
CA ALA A 216 34.06 -27.30 -28.17
C ALA A 216 34.09 -28.03 -26.82
N THR A 217 32.95 -28.07 -26.12
CA THR A 217 32.83 -28.80 -24.85
C THR A 217 32.99 -30.30 -25.04
N LEU A 218 32.42 -30.89 -26.10
CA LEU A 218 32.63 -32.31 -26.39
C LEU A 218 34.09 -32.63 -26.71
N GLU A 219 34.77 -31.79 -27.52
CA GLU A 219 36.20 -31.95 -27.83
C GLU A 219 37.08 -31.78 -26.58
N LEU A 220 36.71 -30.87 -25.69
CA LEU A 220 37.36 -30.66 -24.40
C LEU A 220 37.26 -31.92 -23.53
N ILE A 221 36.05 -32.47 -23.38
CA ILE A 221 35.82 -33.69 -22.61
C ILE A 221 36.62 -34.82 -23.25
N ALA A 222 36.58 -34.98 -24.57
CA ALA A 222 37.33 -36.03 -25.28
C ALA A 222 38.84 -35.92 -25.07
N ALA A 223 39.39 -34.70 -25.10
CA ALA A 223 40.78 -34.43 -24.80
C ALA A 223 41.13 -34.74 -23.33
N ARG A 224 40.20 -34.56 -22.39
CA ARG A 224 40.40 -34.78 -20.95
C ARG A 224 40.39 -36.27 -20.57
N VAL A 225 39.51 -37.07 -21.18
CA VAL A 225 39.47 -38.53 -20.95
C VAL A 225 40.50 -39.33 -21.74
N GLY A 226 41.32 -38.67 -22.57
CA GLY A 226 42.27 -39.38 -23.44
C GLY A 226 41.61 -40.12 -24.61
N ALA A 227 40.38 -39.73 -24.98
CA ALA A 227 39.62 -40.27 -26.11
C ALA A 227 40.13 -39.84 -27.50
N GLY A 228 41.38 -39.38 -27.58
CA GLY A 228 42.06 -39.11 -28.85
C GLY A 228 42.27 -40.40 -29.64
N GLU A 229 42.49 -40.31 -30.96
CA GLU A 229 42.79 -41.50 -31.77
C GLU A 229 43.95 -42.33 -31.19
N PRO A 230 43.88 -43.68 -31.25
CA PRO A 230 44.90 -44.54 -30.68
C PRO A 230 46.25 -44.31 -31.38
N ALA A 231 47.27 -43.99 -30.58
CA ALA A 231 48.63 -43.75 -31.02
C ALA A 231 49.39 -45.06 -31.30
N GLU A 232 48.82 -45.95 -32.10
CA GLU A 232 49.54 -47.13 -32.59
C GLU A 232 50.36 -46.73 -33.82
N ALA A 233 51.69 -46.74 -33.65
CA ALA A 233 52.74 -46.48 -34.65
C ALA A 233 52.89 -45.06 -35.22
N LEU A 234 52.54 -44.00 -34.47
CA LEU A 234 52.89 -42.63 -34.85
C LEU A 234 54.38 -42.33 -34.58
N THR A 235 55.04 -41.71 -35.53
CA THR A 235 56.38 -41.12 -35.38
C THR A 235 56.36 -39.99 -34.35
N ASP A 236 57.52 -39.66 -33.78
CA ASP A 236 57.63 -38.57 -32.79
C ASP A 236 57.15 -37.21 -33.36
N ASP A 237 57.33 -36.99 -34.68
CA ASP A 237 56.85 -35.80 -35.38
C ASP A 237 55.30 -35.77 -35.49
N GLU A 238 54.67 -36.90 -35.77
CA GLU A 238 53.20 -37.00 -35.82
C GLU A 238 52.57 -36.85 -34.42
N ARG A 239 53.23 -37.39 -33.39
CA ARG A 239 52.84 -37.19 -31.99
C ARG A 239 52.93 -35.73 -31.59
N LEU A 240 54.02 -35.04 -31.97
CA LEU A 240 54.17 -33.61 -31.74
C LEU A 240 53.05 -32.82 -32.42
N ALA A 241 52.78 -33.06 -33.71
CA ALA A 241 51.71 -32.39 -34.46
C ALA A 241 50.30 -32.68 -33.87
N HIS A 242 50.08 -33.85 -33.28
CA HIS A 242 48.84 -34.15 -32.55
C HIS A 242 48.74 -33.36 -31.24
N LEU A 243 49.81 -33.31 -30.45
CA LEU A 243 49.85 -32.53 -29.20
C LEU A 243 49.65 -31.03 -29.47
N GLU A 244 50.29 -30.49 -30.49
CA GLU A 244 50.13 -29.07 -30.89
C GLU A 244 48.69 -28.73 -31.27
N ARG A 245 48.02 -29.59 -32.06
CA ARG A 245 46.59 -29.44 -32.37
C ARG A 245 45.72 -29.45 -31.11
N ARG A 246 45.97 -30.37 -30.17
CA ARG A 246 45.26 -30.42 -28.87
C ARG A 246 45.49 -29.16 -28.04
N ILE A 247 46.74 -28.69 -27.96
CA ILE A 247 47.09 -27.44 -27.26
C ILE A 247 46.33 -26.27 -27.88
N GLN A 248 46.21 -26.19 -29.21
CA GLN A 248 45.48 -25.11 -29.88
C GLN A 248 43.98 -25.12 -29.52
N VAL A 249 43.33 -26.29 -29.57
CA VAL A 249 41.90 -26.43 -29.20
C VAL A 249 41.67 -26.05 -27.75
N LEU A 250 42.45 -26.61 -26.82
CA LEU A 250 42.34 -26.31 -25.39
C LEU A 250 42.69 -24.85 -25.07
N SER A 251 43.58 -24.21 -25.83
CA SER A 251 43.93 -22.80 -25.62
C SER A 251 42.75 -21.90 -25.96
N THR A 252 42.02 -22.22 -27.04
CA THR A 252 40.76 -21.57 -27.39
C THR A 252 39.71 -21.75 -26.30
N ALA A 253 39.56 -22.96 -25.75
CA ALA A 253 38.63 -23.22 -24.66
C ALA A 253 38.98 -22.45 -23.38
N ALA A 254 40.25 -22.45 -22.96
CA ALA A 254 40.72 -21.65 -21.84
C ALA A 254 40.47 -20.15 -22.06
N HIS A 255 40.66 -19.65 -23.30
CA HIS A 255 40.32 -18.28 -23.64
C HIS A 255 38.83 -17.99 -23.49
N SER A 256 37.96 -18.90 -23.96
CA SER A 256 36.51 -18.80 -23.81
C SER A 256 36.09 -18.77 -22.33
N LEU A 257 36.61 -19.68 -21.49
CA LEU A 257 36.31 -19.71 -20.05
C LEU A 257 36.78 -18.42 -19.35
N ARG A 258 37.96 -17.89 -19.69
CA ARG A 258 38.40 -16.58 -19.19
C ARG A 258 37.41 -15.47 -19.60
N GLN A 259 36.98 -15.44 -20.86
CA GLN A 259 35.97 -14.46 -21.31
C GLN A 259 34.64 -14.61 -20.56
N GLN A 260 34.15 -15.84 -20.35
CA GLN A 260 32.93 -16.09 -19.58
C GLN A 260 33.06 -15.59 -18.15
N ARG A 261 34.21 -15.80 -17.51
CA ARG A 261 34.48 -15.32 -16.15
C ARG A 261 34.48 -13.80 -16.09
N GLU A 262 35.13 -13.14 -17.05
CA GLU A 262 35.12 -11.68 -17.12
C GLU A 262 33.72 -11.13 -17.44
N ARG A 263 32.91 -11.82 -18.26
CA ARG A 263 31.50 -11.47 -18.49
C ARG A 263 30.67 -11.59 -17.20
N LEU A 264 30.87 -12.66 -16.43
CA LEU A 264 30.19 -12.89 -15.17
C LEU A 264 30.55 -11.81 -14.14
N ARG A 265 31.84 -11.47 -14.03
CA ARG A 265 32.33 -10.33 -13.22
C ARG A 265 31.80 -8.98 -13.66
N ALA A 266 31.52 -8.81 -14.96
CA ALA A 266 30.99 -7.56 -15.48
C ALA A 266 29.50 -7.33 -15.16
N THR A 267 28.77 -8.35 -14.67
CA THR A 267 27.34 -8.24 -14.30
C THR A 267 27.12 -7.28 -13.13
N ALA A 268 25.89 -6.76 -12.99
CA ALA A 268 25.53 -5.89 -11.88
C ALA A 268 25.64 -6.62 -10.52
N THR A 269 25.14 -7.85 -10.44
CA THR A 269 25.22 -8.68 -9.23
C THR A 269 26.66 -8.91 -8.78
N ALA A 270 27.58 -9.18 -9.72
CA ALA A 270 29.00 -9.32 -9.38
C ALA A 270 29.62 -8.05 -8.82
N ARG A 271 29.31 -6.88 -9.39
CA ARG A 271 29.78 -5.60 -8.84
C ARG A 271 29.23 -5.32 -7.45
N LEU A 272 27.96 -5.65 -7.19
CA LEU A 272 27.34 -5.51 -5.88
C LEU A 272 27.94 -6.49 -4.86
N HIS A 273 28.23 -7.72 -5.28
CA HIS A 273 28.91 -8.71 -4.44
C HIS A 273 30.34 -8.28 -4.10
N GLU A 274 31.10 -7.78 -5.08
CA GLU A 274 32.45 -7.23 -4.85
C GLU A 274 32.43 -6.00 -3.93
N GLU A 275 31.42 -5.13 -4.05
CA GLU A 275 31.17 -4.02 -3.12
C GLU A 275 30.90 -4.54 -1.70
N ALA A 276 30.02 -5.53 -1.57
CA ALA A 276 29.66 -6.11 -0.29
C ALA A 276 30.87 -6.75 0.40
N GLN A 277 31.66 -7.54 -0.33
CA GLN A 277 32.91 -8.12 0.17
C GLN A 277 33.91 -7.05 0.61
N ARG A 278 34.02 -5.95 -0.13
CA ARG A 278 34.92 -4.85 0.23
C ARG A 278 34.48 -4.17 1.54
N ARG A 279 33.18 -3.94 1.73
CA ARG A 279 32.64 -3.38 2.99
C ARG A 279 32.77 -4.37 4.15
N GLU A 280 32.55 -5.65 3.91
CA GLU A 280 32.74 -6.70 4.92
C GLU A 280 34.20 -6.76 5.39
N ALA A 281 35.17 -6.62 4.47
CA ALA A 281 36.60 -6.55 4.82
C ALA A 281 36.95 -5.31 5.68
N GLU A 282 36.11 -4.26 5.63
CA GLU A 282 36.20 -3.08 6.48
C GLU A 282 35.37 -3.20 7.78
N GLY A 283 34.71 -4.35 8.00
CA GLY A 283 33.85 -4.60 9.16
C GLY A 283 32.45 -3.99 9.05
N ARG A 284 32.00 -3.68 7.82
CA ARG A 284 30.70 -3.05 7.53
C ARG A 284 29.78 -4.02 6.79
N ASP A 285 28.48 -4.00 7.10
CA ASP A 285 27.48 -4.85 6.45
C ASP A 285 26.76 -4.06 5.35
N TYR A 286 27.01 -4.42 4.09
CA TYR A 286 26.42 -3.77 2.93
C TYR A 286 24.90 -3.87 2.88
N LEU A 287 24.30 -5.03 3.21
CA LEU A 287 22.85 -5.21 3.13
C LEU A 287 22.14 -4.43 4.25
N ALA A 288 22.73 -4.40 5.44
CA ALA A 288 22.22 -3.58 6.53
C ALA A 288 22.29 -2.07 6.20
N GLU A 289 23.41 -1.61 5.61
CA GLU A 289 23.54 -0.22 5.17
C GLU A 289 22.52 0.13 4.07
N SER A 290 22.34 -0.72 3.05
CA SER A 290 21.32 -0.50 2.01
C SER A 290 19.89 -0.51 2.55
N ARG A 291 19.60 -1.32 3.57
CA ARG A 291 18.30 -1.29 4.24
C ARG A 291 18.08 0.05 4.95
N VAL A 292 19.09 0.56 5.66
CA VAL A 292 19.02 1.88 6.30
C VAL A 292 18.81 2.98 5.26
N GLU A 293 19.49 2.92 4.12
CA GLU A 293 19.30 3.87 3.01
C GLU A 293 17.85 3.85 2.48
N LEU A 294 17.25 2.66 2.30
CA LEU A 294 15.85 2.52 1.88
C LEU A 294 14.86 3.00 2.95
N ASP A 295 15.15 2.75 4.24
CA ASP A 295 14.33 3.23 5.35
C ASP A 295 14.37 4.78 5.44
N GLU A 296 15.53 5.40 5.22
CA GLU A 296 15.69 6.85 5.13
C GLU A 296 14.93 7.44 3.92
N GLU A 297 15.02 6.77 2.76
CA GLU A 297 14.25 7.16 1.56
C GLU A 297 12.74 7.07 1.83
N LEU A 298 12.28 5.97 2.43
CA LEU A 298 10.88 5.77 2.78
C LEU A 298 10.38 6.85 3.76
N HIS A 299 11.20 7.22 4.75
CA HIS A 299 10.90 8.31 5.66
C HIS A 299 10.75 9.65 4.91
N GLY A 300 11.66 9.95 3.99
CA GLY A 300 11.57 11.12 3.11
C GLY A 300 10.30 11.13 2.27
N LEU A 301 9.96 10.01 1.65
CA LEU A 301 8.73 9.85 0.85
C LEU A 301 7.46 10.03 1.71
N ALA A 302 7.45 9.51 2.93
CA ALA A 302 6.33 9.68 3.87
C ALA A 302 6.13 11.16 4.25
N GLN A 303 7.21 11.91 4.52
CA GLN A 303 7.14 13.35 4.76
C GLN A 303 6.57 14.10 3.54
N ASP A 304 7.00 13.73 2.33
CA ASP A 304 6.49 14.30 1.08
C ASP A 304 5.01 13.99 0.85
N VAL A 305 4.57 12.77 1.17
CA VAL A 305 3.15 12.37 1.14
C VAL A 305 2.35 13.28 2.07
N ARG A 306 2.75 13.42 3.34
CA ARG A 306 2.05 14.29 4.31
C ARG A 306 2.01 15.74 3.84
N ALA A 307 3.13 16.26 3.31
CA ALA A 307 3.19 17.62 2.78
C ALA A 307 2.20 17.83 1.62
N ARG A 308 2.08 16.85 0.71
CA ARG A 308 1.13 16.89 -0.41
C ARG A 308 -0.33 16.75 0.05
N LEU A 309 -0.63 15.92 1.04
CA LEU A 309 -1.97 15.84 1.63
C LEU A 309 -2.43 17.21 2.16
N ARG A 310 -1.57 17.89 2.94
CA ARG A 310 -1.83 19.25 3.42
C ARG A 310 -1.99 20.28 2.30
N GLN A 311 -1.27 20.13 1.18
CA GLN A 311 -1.45 20.99 0.00
C GLN A 311 -2.81 20.76 -0.66
N LEU A 312 -3.22 19.50 -0.84
CA LEU A 312 -4.51 19.12 -1.43
C LEU A 312 -5.68 19.59 -0.56
N GLU A 313 -5.58 19.51 0.76
CA GLU A 313 -6.59 20.07 1.68
C GLU A 313 -6.76 21.58 1.52
N ARG A 314 -5.65 22.33 1.45
CA ARG A 314 -5.66 23.77 1.19
C ARG A 314 -6.26 24.09 -0.17
N ALA A 315 -5.91 23.30 -1.19
CA ALA A 315 -6.46 23.44 -2.53
C ALA A 315 -7.97 23.17 -2.57
N ALA A 316 -8.48 22.16 -1.84
CA ALA A 316 -9.91 21.88 -1.73
C ALA A 316 -10.68 23.01 -1.03
N ARG A 317 -10.10 23.61 0.03
CA ARG A 317 -10.66 24.81 0.69
C ARG A 317 -10.69 26.01 -0.27
N ALA A 318 -9.63 26.25 -1.03
CA ALA A 318 -9.60 27.31 -2.04
C ALA A 318 -10.66 27.08 -3.14
N LEU A 319 -10.78 25.84 -3.62
CA LEU A 319 -11.79 25.44 -4.60
C LEU A 319 -13.22 25.70 -4.08
N THR A 320 -13.46 25.43 -2.79
CA THR A 320 -14.74 25.75 -2.13
C THR A 320 -15.06 27.24 -2.18
N LEU A 321 -14.09 28.11 -1.85
CA LEU A 321 -14.27 29.56 -1.85
C LEU A 321 -14.55 30.08 -3.26
N LEU A 322 -13.78 29.62 -4.26
CA LEU A 322 -13.96 29.99 -5.67
C LEU A 322 -15.30 29.53 -6.21
N ARG A 323 -15.70 28.29 -5.93
CA ARG A 323 -17.00 27.75 -6.28
C ARG A 323 -18.12 28.59 -5.67
N ASN A 324 -18.06 28.88 -4.37
CA ASN A 324 -19.08 29.70 -3.71
C ASN A 324 -19.17 31.10 -4.30
N LYS A 325 -18.03 31.77 -4.53
CA LYS A 325 -17.96 33.07 -5.21
C LYS A 325 -18.62 33.01 -6.59
N ARG A 326 -18.25 32.02 -7.40
CA ARG A 326 -18.83 31.79 -8.74
C ARG A 326 -20.34 31.61 -8.68
N MET A 327 -20.82 30.77 -7.77
CA MET A 327 -22.25 30.49 -7.60
C MET A 327 -23.06 31.71 -7.13
N THR A 328 -22.44 32.64 -6.39
CA THR A 328 -23.08 33.90 -6.00
C THR A 328 -23.11 34.96 -7.11
N THR A 329 -22.16 34.92 -8.04
CA THR A 329 -22.07 35.91 -9.16
C THR A 329 -22.96 35.59 -10.35
N LEU A 330 -23.56 34.40 -10.41
CA LEU A 330 -24.42 34.02 -11.51
C LEU A 330 -25.69 34.88 -11.53
N PRO A 331 -26.02 35.52 -12.67
CA PRO A 331 -27.18 36.40 -12.75
C PRO A 331 -28.47 35.62 -12.49
N GLU A 332 -29.27 36.08 -11.52
CA GLU A 332 -30.63 35.59 -11.33
C GLU A 332 -31.47 36.05 -12.54
N ARG A 333 -32.14 35.13 -13.24
CA ARG A 333 -33.07 35.51 -14.32
C ARG A 333 -34.19 36.38 -13.74
N ALA A 334 -34.69 37.31 -14.56
CA ALA A 334 -35.82 38.19 -14.24
C ALA A 334 -37.13 37.49 -13.79
N LYS A 335 -37.22 36.16 -13.86
CA LYS A 335 -38.36 35.35 -13.38
C LYS A 335 -38.06 34.55 -12.11
N GLY A 336 -37.02 34.89 -11.35
CA GLY A 336 -36.70 34.25 -10.05
C GLY A 336 -36.27 32.77 -10.12
N ARG A 337 -36.26 32.14 -11.30
CA ARG A 337 -35.70 30.79 -11.50
C ARG A 337 -34.21 30.90 -11.79
N LYS A 338 -33.39 30.48 -10.82
CA LYS A 338 -31.95 30.24 -11.03
C LYS A 338 -31.82 29.26 -12.20
N LEU A 339 -31.12 29.68 -13.25
CA LEU A 339 -30.67 28.74 -14.28
C LEU A 339 -29.92 27.62 -13.56
N ARG A 340 -30.10 26.36 -13.99
CA ARG A 340 -29.16 25.29 -13.64
C ARG A 340 -27.84 25.67 -14.25
N ALA A 341 -27.05 26.44 -13.52
CA ALA A 341 -25.72 26.81 -13.94
C ALA A 341 -24.86 25.57 -13.82
N PHE A 342 -24.09 25.32 -14.86
CA PHE A 342 -23.06 24.30 -14.87
C PHE A 342 -22.11 24.55 -13.70
N ASP A 343 -22.05 23.61 -12.75
CA ASP A 343 -21.10 23.62 -11.63
C ASP A 343 -19.99 22.61 -11.97
N PRO A 344 -18.84 23.05 -12.50
CA PRO A 344 -17.79 22.15 -12.98
C PRO A 344 -17.26 21.22 -11.87
N VAL A 345 -17.43 21.60 -10.60
CA VAL A 345 -17.03 20.78 -9.46
C VAL A 345 -17.98 19.59 -9.30
N LEU A 346 -19.29 19.80 -9.40
CA LEU A 346 -20.28 18.73 -9.22
C LEU A 346 -20.37 17.77 -10.41
N GLU A 347 -19.99 18.26 -11.61
CA GLU A 347 -19.94 17.49 -12.85
C GLU A 347 -18.58 16.76 -13.03
N SER A 348 -17.59 17.06 -12.19
CA SER A 348 -16.28 16.42 -12.26
C SER A 348 -16.35 14.98 -11.74
N PRO A 349 -15.83 13.98 -12.47
CA PRO A 349 -15.74 12.61 -11.97
C PRO A 349 -14.78 12.47 -10.76
N LEU A 350 -13.93 13.48 -10.53
CA LEU A 350 -12.97 13.50 -9.43
C LEU A 350 -13.61 13.87 -8.09
N VAL A 351 -14.78 14.50 -8.13
CA VAL A 351 -15.43 15.04 -6.95
C VAL A 351 -16.68 14.24 -6.68
N ARG A 352 -16.58 13.34 -5.70
CA ARG A 352 -17.71 12.52 -5.30
C ARG A 352 -18.77 13.39 -4.63
N GLN A 353 -20.02 13.24 -5.04
CA GLN A 353 -21.13 13.89 -4.34
C GLN A 353 -21.37 13.15 -3.03
N GLY A 354 -21.26 13.86 -1.90
CA GLY A 354 -21.54 13.28 -0.59
C GLY A 354 -22.98 12.75 -0.54
N VAL A 355 -23.17 11.56 0.02
CA VAL A 355 -24.50 10.95 0.12
C VAL A 355 -25.30 11.72 1.16
N LEU A 356 -26.20 12.59 0.71
CA LEU A 356 -27.05 13.37 1.62
C LEU A 356 -28.02 12.50 2.44
N ARG A 357 -28.15 11.20 2.17
CA ARG A 357 -29.06 10.26 2.88
C ARG A 357 -28.61 8.79 2.82
N LEU A 358 -27.68 8.39 3.68
CA LEU A 358 -27.27 7.00 3.86
C LEU A 358 -28.41 6.07 4.27
N GLU A 359 -29.29 6.55 5.15
CA GLU A 359 -30.40 5.76 5.73
C GLU A 359 -31.43 5.23 4.72
N ARG A 360 -31.40 5.73 3.47
CA ARG A 360 -32.36 5.33 2.42
C ARG A 360 -31.76 4.45 1.35
N GLN A 361 -30.45 4.19 1.40
CA GLN A 361 -29.83 3.31 0.41
C GLN A 361 -30.11 1.86 0.78
N ARG A 362 -30.75 1.15 -0.15
CA ARG A 362 -30.83 -0.31 -0.06
C ARG A 362 -29.41 -0.86 -0.22
N ALA A 363 -29.03 -1.81 0.63
CA ALA A 363 -27.74 -2.46 0.50
C ALA A 363 -27.59 -3.13 -0.88
N THR A 364 -26.61 -2.67 -1.66
CA THR A 364 -26.23 -3.29 -2.93
C THR A 364 -25.50 -4.61 -2.69
N PRO A 365 -25.37 -5.50 -3.69
CA PRO A 365 -24.53 -6.69 -3.57
C PRO A 365 -23.09 -6.35 -3.18
N ALA A 366 -22.50 -5.30 -3.76
CA ALA A 366 -21.16 -4.82 -3.42
C ALA A 366 -21.05 -4.37 -1.95
N ALA A 367 -22.07 -3.67 -1.43
CA ALA A 367 -22.11 -3.27 -0.03
C ALA A 367 -22.19 -4.48 0.92
N ARG A 368 -22.99 -5.52 0.60
CA ARG A 368 -23.06 -6.74 1.41
C ARG A 368 -21.74 -7.52 1.38
N GLU A 369 -21.10 -7.56 0.22
CA GLU A 369 -19.82 -8.21 0.05
C GLU A 369 -18.71 -7.50 0.84
N LEU A 370 -18.65 -6.17 0.78
CA LEU A 370 -17.74 -5.41 1.63
C LEU A 370 -18.05 -5.63 3.12
N ALA A 371 -19.33 -5.70 3.51
CA ALA A 371 -19.68 -5.97 4.90
C ALA A 371 -19.09 -7.30 5.39
N ARG A 372 -19.23 -8.39 4.61
CA ARG A 372 -18.61 -9.69 4.91
C ARG A 372 -17.08 -9.59 5.02
N ARG A 373 -16.43 -8.90 4.06
CA ARG A 373 -14.98 -8.70 4.13
C ARG A 373 -14.54 -7.93 5.37
N LEU A 374 -15.33 -6.97 5.86
CA LEU A 374 -15.04 -6.28 7.11
C LEU A 374 -15.23 -7.19 8.33
N GLU A 375 -16.18 -8.13 8.29
CA GLU A 375 -16.34 -9.16 9.31
C GLU A 375 -15.11 -10.08 9.36
N ASP A 376 -14.58 -10.52 8.22
CA ASP A 376 -13.38 -11.37 8.17
C ASP A 376 -12.11 -10.59 8.55
N ALA A 377 -11.99 -9.35 8.07
CA ALA A 377 -10.81 -8.52 8.27
C ALA A 377 -10.67 -7.99 9.71
N VAL A 378 -11.72 -7.96 10.52
CA VAL A 378 -11.60 -7.45 11.91
C VAL A 378 -10.65 -8.28 12.76
N THR A 379 -10.50 -9.58 12.44
CA THR A 379 -9.58 -10.48 13.14
C THR A 379 -8.21 -10.56 12.47
N GLN A 380 -8.17 -10.50 11.13
CA GLN A 380 -6.93 -10.69 10.36
C GLN A 380 -6.15 -9.38 10.19
N GLU A 381 -6.85 -8.28 9.90
CA GLU A 381 -6.28 -6.97 9.57
C GLU A 381 -7.14 -5.85 10.20
N PRO A 382 -7.23 -5.78 11.55
CA PRO A 382 -8.14 -4.86 12.24
C PRO A 382 -7.93 -3.38 11.87
N TRP A 383 -6.72 -3.02 11.45
CA TRP A 383 -6.36 -1.67 11.01
C TRP A 383 -7.11 -1.24 9.75
N GLN A 384 -7.41 -2.17 8.84
CA GLN A 384 -8.22 -1.89 7.65
C GLN A 384 -9.67 -1.56 8.03
N VAL A 385 -10.21 -2.28 9.01
CA VAL A 385 -11.55 -2.02 9.54
C VAL A 385 -11.59 -0.67 10.25
N SER A 386 -10.59 -0.34 11.07
CA SER A 386 -10.44 0.99 11.69
C SER A 386 -10.44 2.13 10.68
N LEU A 387 -9.58 2.06 9.65
CA LEU A 387 -9.54 3.08 8.60
C LEU A 387 -10.86 3.19 7.83
N THR A 388 -11.52 2.06 7.57
CA THR A 388 -12.82 2.04 6.89
C THR A 388 -13.89 2.71 7.74
N LEU A 389 -13.91 2.44 9.04
CA LEU A 389 -14.83 3.05 9.99
C LEU A 389 -14.56 4.55 10.17
N MET A 390 -13.29 4.97 10.25
CA MET A 390 -12.92 6.40 10.26
C MET A 390 -13.42 7.11 9.00
N ALA A 391 -13.23 6.51 7.82
CA ALA A 391 -13.71 7.07 6.55
C ALA A 391 -15.23 7.17 6.53
N PHE A 392 -15.91 6.12 6.95
CA PHE A 392 -17.37 6.10 7.09
C PHE A 392 -17.86 7.19 8.04
N PHE A 393 -17.28 7.33 9.24
CA PHE A 393 -17.71 8.34 10.21
C PHE A 393 -17.39 9.76 9.74
N ALA A 394 -16.26 9.99 9.09
CA ALA A 394 -15.95 11.30 8.49
C ALA A 394 -16.96 11.70 7.41
N GLU A 395 -17.55 10.73 6.71
CA GLU A 395 -18.61 10.95 5.72
C GLU A 395 -20.00 11.08 6.32
N ALA A 396 -20.38 10.17 7.22
CA ALA A 396 -21.67 10.13 7.88
C ALA A 396 -21.91 11.38 8.73
N ALA A 397 -20.84 11.98 9.25
CA ALA A 397 -20.87 13.22 10.02
C ALA A 397 -21.38 14.44 9.21
N GLY A 398 -21.35 14.42 7.87
CA GLY A 398 -21.73 15.56 7.03
C GLY A 398 -20.69 16.69 7.01
N ARG A 399 -20.08 16.99 8.16
CA ARG A 399 -18.85 17.74 8.33
C ARG A 399 -17.90 16.82 9.11
N PRO A 400 -16.65 16.58 8.68
CA PRO A 400 -15.77 15.71 9.44
C PRO A 400 -15.58 16.24 10.87
N PRO A 401 -15.60 15.36 11.90
CA PRO A 401 -15.30 15.76 13.26
C PRO A 401 -13.85 16.27 13.36
N PRO A 402 -13.49 17.07 14.39
CA PRO A 402 -12.14 17.65 14.52
C PRO A 402 -11.00 16.62 14.46
N GLY A 403 -11.20 15.39 14.95
CA GLY A 403 -10.20 14.32 14.82
C GLY A 403 -10.01 13.77 13.40
N LEU A 404 -10.87 14.14 12.43
CA LEU A 404 -10.87 13.61 11.07
C LEU A 404 -11.00 14.71 10.00
N ASP A 405 -10.75 15.97 10.33
CA ASP A 405 -10.93 17.10 9.41
C ASP A 405 -9.66 17.52 8.65
N THR A 406 -8.50 16.97 9.06
CA THR A 406 -7.16 17.18 8.48
C THR A 406 -6.36 15.88 8.50
N SER A 407 -5.44 15.71 7.55
CA SER A 407 -4.56 14.53 7.44
C SER A 407 -3.69 14.32 8.68
N ASP A 408 -3.26 15.39 9.35
CA ASP A 408 -2.50 15.29 10.60
C ASP A 408 -3.39 14.75 11.74
N ALA A 409 -4.63 15.24 11.86
CA ALA A 409 -5.58 14.70 12.85
C ALA A 409 -5.93 13.23 12.56
N TRP A 410 -6.08 12.86 11.29
CA TRP A 410 -6.25 11.45 10.88
C TRP A 410 -5.10 10.57 11.33
N ALA A 411 -3.86 11.02 11.10
CA ALA A 411 -2.67 10.29 11.53
C ALA A 411 -2.67 10.12 13.05
N GLU A 412 -2.89 11.21 13.79
CA GLU A 412 -2.95 11.19 15.25
C GLU A 412 -4.00 10.21 15.78
N ARG A 413 -5.22 10.21 15.21
CA ARG A 413 -6.29 9.28 15.64
C ARG A 413 -6.02 7.83 15.26
N TYR A 414 -5.40 7.61 14.11
CA TYR A 414 -5.01 6.26 13.71
C TYR A 414 -3.89 5.71 14.61
N GLU A 415 -2.88 6.51 14.93
CA GLU A 415 -1.79 6.11 15.82
C GLU A 415 -2.29 5.81 17.23
N LEU A 416 -3.22 6.61 17.76
CA LEU A 416 -3.88 6.32 19.04
C LEU A 416 -4.61 4.97 19.01
N LEU A 417 -5.34 4.65 17.94
CA LEU A 417 -5.99 3.34 17.79
C LEU A 417 -4.95 2.22 17.70
N ARG A 418 -3.88 2.43 16.93
CA ARG A 418 -2.78 1.46 16.79
C ARG A 418 -2.17 1.11 18.14
N GLU A 419 -1.87 2.12 18.95
CA GLU A 419 -1.27 1.93 20.29
C GLU A 419 -2.24 1.26 21.28
N LEU A 420 -3.54 1.55 21.19
CA LEU A 420 -4.54 1.02 22.12
C LEU A 420 -4.83 -0.46 21.91
N ASP A 421 -5.03 -0.90 20.66
CA ASP A 421 -5.59 -2.23 20.41
C ASP A 421 -5.11 -2.91 19.10
N MET A 422 -4.07 -2.37 18.42
CA MET A 422 -3.50 -2.96 17.20
C MET A 422 -1.98 -2.70 17.04
N PRO A 423 -1.11 -3.11 17.99
CA PRO A 423 0.31 -2.74 17.97
C PRO A 423 1.07 -3.25 16.73
N GLU A 424 0.62 -4.35 16.12
CA GLU A 424 1.21 -4.94 14.91
C GLU A 424 0.76 -4.25 13.61
N ALA A 425 -0.19 -3.31 13.68
CA ALA A 425 -0.65 -2.60 12.50
C ALA A 425 0.45 -1.71 11.91
N PRO A 426 0.43 -1.48 10.57
CA PRO A 426 1.33 -0.52 9.95
C PRO A 426 1.11 0.88 10.53
N THR A 427 2.16 1.71 10.51
CA THR A 427 2.03 3.16 10.78
C THR A 427 1.04 3.80 9.82
N TYR A 428 0.49 4.97 10.15
CA TYR A 428 -0.47 5.65 9.29
C TYR A 428 0.06 5.87 7.86
N ASP A 429 1.33 6.25 7.72
CA ASP A 429 1.95 6.50 6.41
C ASP A 429 2.05 5.20 5.59
N GLN A 430 2.46 4.09 6.21
CA GLN A 430 2.46 2.77 5.57
C GLN A 430 1.04 2.30 5.24
N ALA A 431 0.06 2.57 6.09
CA ALA A 431 -1.34 2.23 5.85
C ALA A 431 -1.90 2.98 4.64
N LEU A 432 -1.47 4.23 4.40
CA LEU A 432 -1.83 5.00 3.20
C LEU A 432 -1.22 4.43 1.91
N THR A 433 -0.06 3.78 1.96
CA THR A 433 0.53 3.11 0.78
C THR A 433 -0.11 1.75 0.50
N ARG A 434 -0.73 1.15 1.53
CA ARG A 434 -1.40 -0.16 1.51
C ARG A 434 -2.94 -0.05 1.56
N LEU A 435 -3.52 1.07 1.09
CA LEU A 435 -4.95 1.31 1.24
C LEU A 435 -5.82 0.15 0.71
N PRO A 436 -6.81 -0.31 1.50
CA PRO A 436 -7.79 -1.28 1.04
C PRO A 436 -8.49 -0.83 -0.24
N ARG A 437 -8.83 -1.77 -1.14
CA ARG A 437 -9.37 -1.47 -2.48
C ARG A 437 -10.67 -0.66 -2.47
N HIS A 438 -11.44 -0.70 -1.38
CA HIS A 438 -12.67 0.06 -1.19
C HIS A 438 -12.45 1.47 -0.62
N LEU A 439 -11.21 1.83 -0.26
CA LEU A 439 -10.83 3.15 0.21
C LEU A 439 -10.02 3.90 -0.84
N GLU A 440 -10.12 5.21 -0.80
CA GLU A 440 -9.31 6.10 -1.62
C GLU A 440 -9.10 7.46 -0.96
N LEU A 441 -8.05 8.15 -1.40
CA LEU A 441 -7.87 9.58 -1.20
C LEU A 441 -8.51 10.31 -2.37
N GLY A 442 -9.46 11.20 -2.08
CA GLY A 442 -10.22 11.88 -3.12
C GLY A 442 -10.90 13.15 -2.65
N LEU A 443 -11.59 13.80 -3.58
CA LEU A 443 -12.41 14.98 -3.29
C LEU A 443 -13.86 14.55 -3.09
N ARG A 444 -14.53 15.19 -2.14
CA ARG A 444 -15.97 15.08 -1.96
C ARG A 444 -16.62 16.43 -1.76
N VAL A 445 -17.83 16.59 -2.31
CA VAL A 445 -18.69 17.74 -1.97
C VAL A 445 -19.61 17.35 -0.83
N MET A 446 -19.50 18.07 0.29
CA MET A 446 -20.39 17.98 1.43
C MET A 446 -21.13 19.31 1.56
N LYS A 447 -22.44 19.31 1.26
CA LYS A 447 -23.26 20.52 1.14
C LYS A 447 -22.68 21.53 0.12
N LYS A 448 -22.00 22.56 0.62
CA LYS A 448 -21.39 23.64 -0.18
C LYS A 448 -19.85 23.61 -0.14
N GLU A 449 -19.27 22.67 0.59
CA GLU A 449 -17.83 22.57 0.77
C GLU A 449 -17.25 21.39 0.01
N VAL A 450 -16.12 21.62 -0.65
CA VAL A 450 -15.27 20.57 -1.20
C VAL A 450 -14.22 20.21 -0.17
N ARG A 451 -14.14 18.93 0.16
CA ARG A 451 -13.20 18.38 1.13
C ARG A 451 -12.31 17.36 0.42
N PHE A 452 -11.05 17.35 0.78
CA PHE A 452 -10.10 16.31 0.41
C PHE A 452 -9.86 15.42 1.64
N GLY A 453 -9.72 14.12 1.44
CA GLY A 453 -9.36 13.19 2.52
C GLY A 453 -9.64 11.75 2.13
N LEU A 454 -9.46 10.85 3.10
CA LEU A 454 -9.81 9.44 2.96
C LEU A 454 -11.33 9.27 2.90
N GLN A 455 -11.79 8.42 1.98
CA GLN A 455 -13.20 8.13 1.75
C GLN A 455 -13.39 6.72 1.19
N LEU A 456 -14.64 6.24 1.22
CA LEU A 456 -15.03 5.07 0.45
C LEU A 456 -15.06 5.42 -1.04
N ARG A 457 -14.41 4.57 -1.85
CA ARG A 457 -14.27 4.72 -3.31
C ARG A 457 -15.59 4.92 -4.01
N GLU A 458 -16.61 4.19 -3.60
CA GLU A 458 -17.94 4.25 -4.17
C GLU A 458 -18.97 4.62 -3.09
N ALA A 459 -19.89 5.51 -3.44
CA ALA A 459 -20.91 6.01 -2.52
C ALA A 459 -21.85 4.91 -1.99
N GLU A 460 -22.10 3.86 -2.78
CA GLU A 460 -22.95 2.74 -2.38
C GLU A 460 -22.31 1.83 -1.32
N LEU A 461 -20.98 1.82 -1.21
CA LEU A 461 -20.25 1.05 -0.21
C LEU A 461 -20.48 1.58 1.20
N LEU A 462 -20.98 2.81 1.37
CA LEU A 462 -21.33 3.34 2.69
C LEU A 462 -22.41 2.51 3.40
N ALA A 463 -23.28 1.82 2.65
CA ALA A 463 -24.28 0.92 3.22
C ALA A 463 -23.66 -0.37 3.83
N ALA A 464 -22.41 -0.70 3.49
CA ALA A 464 -21.70 -1.87 4.01
C ALA A 464 -21.41 -1.73 5.52
N VAL A 465 -21.00 -0.55 5.96
CA VAL A 465 -20.55 -0.34 7.34
C VAL A 465 -21.68 -0.52 8.36
N PRO A 466 -22.90 0.05 8.19
CA PRO A 466 -24.03 -0.24 9.07
C PRO A 466 -24.45 -1.71 9.12
N LEU A 467 -24.19 -2.50 8.06
CA LEU A 467 -24.42 -3.94 8.06
C LEU A 467 -23.35 -4.66 8.87
N ALA A 468 -22.07 -4.35 8.62
CA ALA A 468 -20.95 -4.95 9.34
C ALA A 468 -21.00 -4.64 10.84
N LEU A 469 -21.39 -3.42 11.24
CA LEU A 469 -21.58 -3.00 12.63
C LEU A 469 -22.71 -3.76 13.37
N GLN A 470 -23.46 -4.66 12.71
CA GLN A 470 -24.38 -5.57 13.39
C GLN A 470 -23.65 -6.77 14.01
N ARG A 471 -22.40 -7.02 13.62
CA ARG A 471 -21.55 -8.03 14.25
C ARG A 471 -20.81 -7.46 15.44
N ALA A 472 -20.68 -8.28 16.49
CA ALA A 472 -20.11 -7.85 17.77
C ALA A 472 -18.68 -7.31 17.61
N ASP A 473 -17.81 -8.04 16.90
CA ASP A 473 -16.39 -7.68 16.78
C ASP A 473 -16.19 -6.36 16.00
N VAL A 474 -16.92 -6.18 14.89
CA VAL A 474 -16.90 -4.92 14.13
C VAL A 474 -17.56 -3.79 14.91
N ALA A 475 -18.61 -4.07 15.69
CA ALA A 475 -19.25 -3.09 16.56
C ALA A 475 -18.32 -2.61 17.67
N GLU A 476 -17.57 -3.53 18.29
CA GLU A 476 -16.54 -3.21 19.28
C GLU A 476 -15.47 -2.30 18.69
N ARG A 477 -14.98 -2.66 17.49
CA ARG A 477 -14.06 -1.80 16.74
C ARG A 477 -14.65 -0.42 16.44
N GLY A 478 -15.94 -0.36 16.11
CA GLY A 478 -16.71 0.88 15.95
C GLY A 478 -16.73 1.74 17.22
N ARG A 479 -16.82 1.12 18.41
CA ARG A 479 -16.72 1.82 19.70
C ARG A 479 -15.33 2.42 19.89
N SER A 480 -14.27 1.65 19.65
CA SER A 480 -12.88 2.14 19.72
C SER A 480 -12.69 3.37 18.84
N VAL A 481 -13.13 3.31 17.58
CA VAL A 481 -13.02 4.45 16.65
C VAL A 481 -13.82 5.66 17.14
N LEU A 482 -15.07 5.49 17.56
CA LEU A 482 -15.88 6.61 18.08
C LEU A 482 -15.29 7.25 19.34
N SER A 483 -14.52 6.48 20.13
CA SER A 483 -13.89 6.99 21.35
C SER A 483 -12.76 7.98 21.09
N VAL A 484 -12.11 7.93 19.93
CA VAL A 484 -10.93 8.75 19.60
C VAL A 484 -11.22 9.95 18.69
N ILE A 485 -12.32 9.99 17.95
CA ILE A 485 -12.58 11.04 16.93
C ILE A 485 -12.85 12.46 17.49
N GLY A 486 -12.96 12.58 18.81
CA GLY A 486 -13.19 13.84 19.50
C GLY A 486 -12.01 14.83 19.44
N PRO A 487 -12.24 16.10 19.79
CA PRO A 487 -11.15 17.03 20.05
C PRO A 487 -10.42 16.64 21.35
N GLN A 488 -9.09 16.78 21.35
CA GLN A 488 -8.28 16.60 22.55
C GLN A 488 -8.28 17.90 23.36
N GLU A 489 -8.77 17.85 24.59
CA GLU A 489 -8.84 18.99 25.50
C GLU A 489 -8.58 18.54 26.94
N GLN A 490 -7.99 19.41 27.74
CA GLN A 490 -7.87 19.18 29.18
C GLN A 490 -9.24 19.32 29.86
N CYS A 491 -9.66 18.29 30.59
CA CYS A 491 -10.94 18.26 31.30
C CYS A 491 -11.01 19.34 32.40
N LYS A 492 -12.02 20.22 32.38
CA LYS A 492 -12.26 21.19 33.48
C LYS A 492 -12.75 20.53 34.77
N GLY A 493 -13.28 19.31 34.69
CA GLY A 493 -13.74 18.53 35.83
C GLY A 493 -12.59 17.79 36.53
N CYS A 494 -11.97 16.84 35.83
CA CYS A 494 -10.92 15.99 36.41
C CYS A 494 -9.48 16.47 36.15
N GLY A 495 -9.24 17.44 35.26
CA GLY A 495 -7.90 17.93 34.94
C GLY A 495 -7.11 17.10 33.91
N GLU A 496 -7.60 15.92 33.54
CA GLU A 496 -6.95 15.01 32.60
C GLU A 496 -7.07 15.46 31.14
N GLU A 497 -6.04 15.21 30.32
CA GLU A 497 -6.15 15.34 28.87
C GLU A 497 -7.01 14.20 28.30
N VAL A 498 -8.10 14.56 27.63
CA VAL A 498 -9.06 13.57 27.11
C VAL A 498 -9.53 13.92 25.71
N LEU A 499 -9.96 12.90 24.97
CA LEU A 499 -10.70 13.06 23.72
C LEU A 499 -12.18 13.21 24.06
N LEU A 500 -12.71 14.41 23.87
CA LEU A 500 -14.09 14.70 24.24
C LEU A 500 -15.07 13.95 23.34
N GLN A 501 -16.08 13.33 23.94
CA GLN A 501 -17.10 12.59 23.23
C GLN A 501 -18.41 13.38 23.20
N HIS A 502 -19.15 13.27 22.10
CA HIS A 502 -20.47 13.89 21.98
C HIS A 502 -21.52 13.03 22.70
N LEU A 503 -21.53 13.09 24.03
CA LEU A 503 -22.36 12.25 24.90
C LEU A 503 -23.59 12.98 25.44
N LEU A 504 -23.56 14.32 25.49
CA LEU A 504 -24.69 15.09 25.98
C LEU A 504 -25.59 15.45 24.80
N ARG A 505 -26.74 14.79 24.69
CA ARG A 505 -27.87 15.31 23.93
C ARG A 505 -29.13 15.22 24.74
N THR A 506 -29.90 16.30 24.73
CA THR A 506 -31.30 16.26 25.13
C THR A 506 -32.16 16.17 23.87
N ARG A 507 -33.18 15.30 23.88
CA ARG A 507 -34.12 15.14 22.77
C ARG A 507 -35.53 15.29 23.28
N GLY A 508 -36.38 16.09 22.63
CA GLY A 508 -37.81 16.17 22.95
C GLY A 508 -38.30 17.60 23.02
N LEU A 509 -38.04 18.28 24.14
CA LEU A 509 -38.48 19.66 24.36
C LEU A 509 -37.56 20.68 23.67
N ASP A 510 -36.27 20.44 23.75
CA ASP A 510 -35.23 21.24 23.11
C ASP A 510 -34.03 20.32 22.83
N GLU A 511 -33.15 20.72 21.92
CA GLU A 511 -31.97 19.95 21.50
C GLU A 511 -30.68 20.62 21.97
N LEU A 512 -30.38 20.44 23.26
CA LEU A 512 -29.06 20.77 23.82
C LEU A 512 -28.10 19.66 23.45
N ASN A 513 -26.97 20.04 22.88
CA ASN A 513 -25.88 19.15 22.52
C ASN A 513 -24.65 19.52 23.36
N GLY A 514 -23.72 18.60 23.55
CA GLY A 514 -22.54 18.87 24.33
C GLY A 514 -21.45 17.81 24.24
N MET A 515 -20.23 18.32 24.41
CA MET A 515 -19.00 17.56 24.45
C MET A 515 -18.64 17.28 25.90
N VAL A 516 -18.41 16.02 26.20
CA VAL A 516 -18.30 15.51 27.56
C VAL A 516 -16.99 14.74 27.72
N CYS A 517 -16.38 14.85 28.89
CA CYS A 517 -15.24 14.04 29.27
C CYS A 517 -15.67 12.57 29.46
N PRO A 518 -15.05 11.60 28.76
CA PRO A 518 -15.40 10.19 28.90
C PRO A 518 -15.03 9.60 30.28
N LEU A 519 -14.13 10.25 31.03
CA LEU A 519 -13.68 9.74 32.35
C LEU A 519 -14.58 10.17 33.50
N CYS A 520 -15.03 11.43 33.53
CA CYS A 520 -15.78 11.99 34.66
C CYS A 520 -17.17 12.55 34.28
N ALA A 521 -17.60 12.37 33.04
CA ALA A 521 -18.88 12.89 32.52
C ALA A 521 -19.07 14.43 32.62
N HIS A 522 -18.00 15.19 32.87
CA HIS A 522 -18.06 16.65 32.92
C HIS A 522 -18.36 17.25 31.54
N THR A 523 -19.37 18.12 31.46
CA THR A 523 -19.75 18.82 30.22
C THR A 523 -18.79 19.97 29.96
N GLN A 524 -17.94 19.83 28.96
CA GLN A 524 -16.93 20.84 28.61
C GLN A 524 -17.50 22.03 27.84
N LYS A 525 -18.37 21.69 26.89
CA LYS A 525 -19.03 22.63 25.98
C LYS A 525 -20.44 22.13 25.74
N SER A 526 -21.42 23.03 25.83
CA SER A 526 -22.79 22.75 25.46
C SER A 526 -23.29 23.81 24.48
N TYR A 527 -24.07 23.41 23.48
CA TYR A 527 -24.59 24.29 22.45
C TYR A 527 -25.96 23.83 21.96
N TRP A 528 -26.77 24.79 21.52
CA TRP A 528 -28.08 24.53 20.94
C TRP A 528 -27.94 24.38 19.42
N LEU A 529 -28.56 23.34 18.85
CA LEU A 529 -28.56 23.14 17.41
C LEU A 529 -29.84 23.70 16.79
N TYR A 530 -29.66 24.59 15.80
CA TYR A 530 -30.74 25.22 15.03
C TYR A 530 -31.00 24.53 13.69
N SER A 531 -30.06 23.68 13.28
CA SER A 531 -30.06 23.04 11.97
C SER A 531 -29.81 21.55 12.12
N ARG A 532 -29.76 20.83 10.99
CA ARG A 532 -29.43 19.40 11.02
C ARG A 532 -28.07 19.20 11.69
N SER A 533 -27.98 18.18 12.54
CA SER A 533 -26.73 17.71 13.14
C SER A 533 -25.66 17.51 12.06
N GLU A 534 -24.46 18.04 12.30
CA GLU A 534 -23.27 17.81 11.48
C GLU A 534 -22.11 17.39 12.39
N GLY A 535 -20.88 17.20 11.89
CA GLY A 535 -19.77 16.94 12.80
C GLY A 535 -19.98 15.69 13.65
N GLN A 536 -19.53 15.78 14.90
CA GLN A 536 -19.60 14.67 15.83
C GLN A 536 -21.04 14.37 16.29
N GLU A 537 -21.92 15.38 16.39
CA GLU A 537 -23.31 15.15 16.79
C GLU A 537 -24.10 14.31 15.78
N ALA A 538 -23.72 14.34 14.50
CA ALA A 538 -24.35 13.52 13.45
C ALA A 538 -24.02 12.02 13.60
N LEU A 539 -22.99 11.67 14.38
CA LEU A 539 -22.59 10.29 14.64
C LEU A 539 -23.34 9.66 15.80
N LEU A 540 -24.15 10.44 16.51
CA LEU A 540 -24.88 9.96 17.67
C LEU A 540 -25.79 8.74 17.41
N PRO A 541 -26.51 8.60 16.28
CA PRO A 541 -27.27 7.39 16.00
C PRO A 541 -26.39 6.13 15.97
N HIS A 542 -25.12 6.27 15.57
CA HIS A 542 -24.14 5.17 15.61
C HIS A 542 -23.66 4.94 17.04
N ALA A 543 -23.36 5.99 17.80
CA ALA A 543 -22.98 5.89 19.20
C ALA A 543 -24.04 5.17 20.06
N LEU A 544 -25.33 5.50 19.87
CA LEU A 544 -26.46 4.82 20.53
C LEU A 544 -26.57 3.36 20.11
N ARG A 545 -26.41 3.06 18.81
CA ARG A 545 -26.48 1.68 18.29
C ARG A 545 -25.36 0.81 18.83
N LEU A 546 -24.16 1.38 18.94
CA LEU A 546 -22.96 0.71 19.42
C LEU A 546 -22.88 0.67 20.96
N GLY A 547 -23.77 1.38 21.65
CA GLY A 547 -23.79 1.44 23.11
C GLY A 547 -22.63 2.21 23.72
N THR A 548 -21.95 3.09 22.97
CA THR A 548 -21.02 4.08 23.57
C THR A 548 -21.77 5.19 24.30
N VAL A 549 -23.05 5.38 23.94
CA VAL A 549 -23.99 6.29 24.59
C VAL A 549 -25.26 5.51 24.87
N VAL A 550 -25.86 5.75 26.02
CA VAL A 550 -27.19 5.23 26.38
C VAL A 550 -28.15 6.39 26.67
N GLU A 551 -29.45 6.16 26.47
CA GLU A 551 -30.48 7.20 26.65
C GLU A 551 -31.40 6.85 27.82
N GLN A 552 -31.52 7.77 28.78
CA GLN A 552 -32.50 7.73 29.86
C GLN A 552 -33.70 8.62 29.52
N GLY A 553 -34.84 7.99 29.23
CA GLY A 553 -36.08 8.71 28.95
C GLY A 553 -36.74 9.28 30.22
N VAL A 554 -37.18 10.52 30.15
CA VAL A 554 -37.89 11.26 31.21
C VAL A 554 -39.16 11.86 30.62
N ARG A 555 -40.32 11.70 31.26
CA ARG A 555 -41.61 12.22 30.79
C ARG A 555 -42.06 13.39 31.65
N LEU A 556 -42.33 14.53 31.04
CA LEU A 556 -42.96 15.70 31.67
C LEU A 556 -44.30 15.97 30.99
N ALA A 557 -45.41 15.85 31.72
CA ALA A 557 -46.77 16.07 31.21
C ALA A 557 -47.03 15.39 29.84
N GLY A 558 -46.61 14.12 29.73
CA GLY A 558 -46.76 13.31 28.50
C GLY A 558 -45.69 13.53 27.43
N THR A 559 -44.87 14.59 27.52
CA THR A 559 -43.75 14.81 26.59
C THR A 559 -42.52 14.04 27.05
N SER A 560 -41.93 13.24 26.16
CA SER A 560 -40.71 12.47 26.47
C SER A 560 -39.47 13.29 26.14
N VAL A 561 -38.51 13.27 27.07
CA VAL A 561 -37.20 13.91 27.02
C VAL A 561 -36.14 12.82 27.19
N GLY A 562 -35.24 12.66 26.24
CA GLY A 562 -34.10 11.74 26.35
C GLY A 562 -32.88 12.44 26.94
N PHE A 563 -32.27 11.87 27.98
CA PHE A 563 -30.95 12.28 28.49
C PHE A 563 -29.92 11.24 28.09
N GLN A 564 -28.92 11.66 27.34
CA GLN A 564 -27.83 10.79 26.94
C GLN A 564 -26.71 10.79 27.98
N LEU A 565 -26.20 9.60 28.27
CA LEU A 565 -25.28 9.27 29.35
C LEU A 565 -24.22 8.29 28.86
N LEU A 566 -23.10 8.22 29.59
CA LEU A 566 -22.20 7.07 29.51
C LEU A 566 -22.90 5.80 30.04
N PRO A 567 -22.55 4.60 29.55
CA PRO A 567 -23.07 3.35 30.08
C PRO A 567 -22.87 3.21 31.60
N GLU A 568 -21.67 3.51 32.09
CA GLU A 568 -21.30 3.42 33.51
C GLU A 568 -22.04 4.46 34.34
N GLU A 569 -22.18 5.69 33.81
CA GLU A 569 -22.98 6.74 34.43
C GLU A 569 -24.45 6.31 34.56
N ARG A 570 -24.98 5.64 33.53
CA ARG A 570 -26.36 5.16 33.54
C ARG A 570 -26.55 4.08 34.60
N GLU A 571 -25.61 3.16 34.76
CA GLU A 571 -25.70 2.09 35.76
C GLU A 571 -25.65 2.64 37.18
N ALA A 572 -24.85 3.68 37.42
CA ALA A 572 -24.74 4.37 38.71
C ALA A 572 -25.80 5.48 38.94
N LEU A 573 -26.69 5.72 37.96
CA LEU A 573 -27.59 6.89 37.97
C LEU A 573 -28.62 6.81 39.12
N THR A 574 -28.52 7.76 40.04
CA THR A 574 -29.50 7.98 41.12
C THR A 574 -30.61 8.94 40.71
N ALA A 575 -31.74 8.89 41.41
CA ALA A 575 -32.85 9.82 41.20
C ALA A 575 -32.43 11.27 41.47
N ALA A 576 -31.60 11.53 42.51
CA ALA A 576 -31.08 12.85 42.81
C ALA A 576 -30.25 13.43 41.66
N GLN A 577 -29.35 12.63 41.06
CA GLN A 577 -28.54 13.04 39.92
C GLN A 577 -29.39 13.33 38.68
N LEU A 578 -30.35 12.46 38.35
CA LEU A 578 -31.23 12.66 37.19
C LEU A 578 -32.10 13.91 37.37
N ARG A 579 -32.59 14.14 38.59
CA ARG A 579 -33.34 15.34 38.96
C ARG A 579 -32.51 16.60 38.83
N GLN A 580 -31.29 16.60 39.37
CA GLN A 580 -30.38 17.73 39.24
C GLN A 580 -30.09 18.04 37.77
N ARG A 581 -29.80 17.00 36.97
CA ARG A 581 -29.59 17.14 35.52
C ARG A 581 -30.81 17.71 34.79
N PHE A 582 -32.03 17.33 35.18
CA PHE A 582 -33.26 17.94 34.63
C PHE A 582 -33.36 19.43 34.98
N VAL A 583 -33.05 19.81 36.22
CA VAL A 583 -33.04 21.21 36.66
C VAL A 583 -31.98 22.01 35.89
N ASP A 584 -30.75 21.53 35.84
CA ASP A 584 -29.60 22.21 35.24
C ASP A 584 -29.75 22.41 33.73
N LEU A 585 -30.34 21.42 33.02
CA LEU A 585 -30.43 21.45 31.57
C LEU A 585 -31.75 22.03 31.05
N TYR A 586 -32.85 21.94 31.82
CA TYR A 586 -34.17 22.38 31.36
C TYR A 586 -34.85 23.44 32.21
N LEU A 587 -34.59 23.57 33.51
CA LEU A 587 -35.30 24.59 34.31
C LEU A 587 -34.48 25.87 34.39
N GLN A 588 -33.23 25.75 34.84
CA GLN A 588 -32.33 26.89 35.06
C GLN A 588 -32.04 27.69 33.78
N PRO A 589 -31.72 27.09 32.61
CA PRO A 589 -31.40 27.85 31.40
C PRO A 589 -32.57 28.67 30.84
N TYR A 590 -33.80 28.37 31.28
CA TYR A 590 -35.01 29.05 30.83
C TYR A 590 -35.65 29.91 31.92
N GLY A 591 -34.97 30.08 33.05
CA GLY A 591 -35.42 30.90 34.17
C GLY A 591 -36.70 30.36 34.81
N VAL A 592 -36.87 29.04 34.85
CA VAL A 592 -37.96 28.41 35.60
C VAL A 592 -37.48 28.20 37.04
N GLU A 593 -38.00 28.99 37.96
CA GLU A 593 -37.64 28.97 39.39
C GLU A 593 -38.30 27.78 40.09
N LEU A 594 -37.72 26.59 39.92
CA LEU A 594 -38.12 25.37 40.60
C LEU A 594 -36.91 24.75 41.29
N ALA A 595 -36.96 24.71 42.63
CA ALA A 595 -35.95 24.03 43.42
C ALA A 595 -35.93 22.52 43.10
N PRO A 596 -34.76 21.85 43.10
CA PRO A 596 -34.67 20.42 42.84
C PRO A 596 -35.59 19.58 43.73
N GLU A 597 -35.78 19.94 45.00
CA GLU A 597 -36.67 19.24 45.95
C GLU A 597 -38.15 19.21 45.53
N HIS A 598 -38.60 20.17 44.72
CA HIS A 598 -39.95 20.20 44.17
C HIS A 598 -40.14 19.28 42.96
N VAL A 599 -39.06 18.69 42.44
CA VAL A 599 -39.10 17.76 41.31
C VAL A 599 -39.06 16.34 41.87
N ARG A 600 -40.16 15.59 41.70
CA ARG A 600 -40.25 14.17 42.09
C ARG A 600 -40.14 13.28 40.87
N LEU A 601 -39.40 12.18 40.98
CA LEU A 601 -39.25 11.20 39.91
C LEU A 601 -40.10 9.97 40.24
N VAL A 602 -40.91 9.51 39.28
CA VAL A 602 -41.80 8.36 39.43
C VAL A 602 -41.48 7.31 38.38
N GLN A 603 -41.24 6.07 38.80
CA GLN A 603 -41.00 4.93 37.92
C GLN A 603 -41.87 3.74 38.36
N GLY A 604 -42.56 3.12 37.40
CA GLY A 604 -43.47 2.01 37.72
C GLY A 604 -44.62 2.36 38.67
N GLY A 605 -44.99 3.64 38.78
CA GLY A 605 -46.01 4.13 39.72
C GLY A 605 -45.50 4.48 41.12
N HIS A 606 -44.22 4.24 41.40
CA HIS A 606 -43.59 4.54 42.68
C HIS A 606 -42.71 5.79 42.59
N THR A 607 -42.81 6.67 43.57
CA THR A 607 -41.88 7.79 43.73
C THR A 607 -40.52 7.25 44.16
N LEU A 608 -39.46 7.68 43.47
CA LEU A 608 -38.09 7.29 43.78
C LEU A 608 -37.52 8.22 44.86
N ASP A 609 -36.93 7.62 45.89
CA ASP A 609 -36.11 8.35 46.87
C ASP A 609 -34.84 8.90 46.22
N ALA A 610 -34.22 9.92 46.82
CA ALA A 610 -33.06 10.62 46.26
C ALA A 610 -31.91 9.67 45.87
N GLU A 611 -31.59 8.70 46.72
CA GLU A 611 -30.51 7.73 46.52
C GLU A 611 -30.93 6.50 45.71
N ALA A 612 -32.21 6.38 45.36
CA ALA A 612 -32.70 5.23 44.60
C ALA A 612 -32.10 5.21 43.19
N HIS A 613 -31.60 4.04 42.78
CA HIS A 613 -31.12 3.83 41.41
C HIS A 613 -32.28 3.92 40.42
N VAL A 614 -32.03 4.59 39.30
CA VAL A 614 -33.01 4.73 38.22
C VAL A 614 -33.00 3.45 37.38
N GLY A 615 -34.07 2.64 37.45
CA GLY A 615 -34.18 1.41 36.67
C GLY A 615 -34.27 1.68 35.16
N ARG A 616 -34.06 0.66 34.32
CA ARG A 616 -34.21 0.79 32.85
C ARG A 616 -35.66 1.18 32.49
N GLY A 617 -35.83 2.08 31.54
CA GLY A 617 -37.14 2.55 31.07
C GLY A 617 -37.41 4.03 31.35
N SER A 618 -38.61 4.50 31.01
CA SER A 618 -38.97 5.92 31.17
C SER A 618 -39.32 6.28 32.62
N VAL A 619 -38.74 7.37 33.12
CA VAL A 619 -39.10 7.99 34.41
C VAL A 619 -40.10 9.12 34.17
N THR A 620 -41.07 9.33 35.04
CA THR A 620 -42.01 10.46 34.95
C THR A 620 -41.63 11.54 35.95
N VAL A 621 -41.49 12.78 35.51
CA VAL A 621 -41.34 13.94 36.38
C VAL A 621 -42.71 14.36 36.89
N LYS A 622 -42.80 14.52 38.21
CA LYS A 622 -43.94 15.09 38.93
C LYS A 622 -43.49 16.34 39.65
N ILE A 623 -44.33 17.36 39.67
CA ILE A 623 -44.06 18.59 40.40
C ILE A 623 -44.80 18.53 41.73
N ALA A 624 -44.07 18.79 42.81
CA ALA A 624 -44.62 18.79 44.15
C ALA A 624 -45.66 19.93 44.26
N PRO A 625 -46.84 19.70 44.88
CA PRO A 625 -47.90 20.69 44.97
C PRO A 625 -47.46 22.00 45.66
N GLU A 626 -46.46 21.92 46.54
CA GLU A 626 -45.85 23.04 47.26
C GLU A 626 -45.18 24.06 46.32
N ALA A 627 -44.81 23.64 45.10
CA ALA A 627 -44.22 24.52 44.10
C ALA A 627 -45.23 25.50 43.44
N GLY A 628 -46.54 25.32 43.69
CA GLY A 628 -47.58 26.17 43.13
C GLY A 628 -47.75 26.08 41.60
N GLN A 629 -47.11 25.11 40.94
CA GLN A 629 -47.15 24.90 39.50
C GLN A 629 -47.45 23.43 39.18
N SER A 630 -48.34 23.18 38.22
CA SER A 630 -48.59 21.83 37.70
C SER A 630 -47.56 21.43 36.64
N GLU A 631 -47.40 20.14 36.38
CA GLU A 631 -46.50 19.64 35.33
C GLU A 631 -46.81 20.24 33.95
N THR A 632 -48.09 20.44 33.65
CA THR A 632 -48.54 21.05 32.39
C THR A 632 -48.15 22.52 32.31
N GLN A 633 -48.29 23.27 33.41
CA GLN A 633 -47.86 24.67 33.47
C GLN A 633 -46.34 24.81 33.28
N VAL A 634 -45.55 23.93 33.92
CA VAL A 634 -44.09 23.90 33.73
C VAL A 634 -43.74 23.58 32.27
N LEU A 635 -44.39 22.59 31.68
CA LEU A 635 -44.18 22.23 30.27
C LEU A 635 -44.52 23.39 29.31
N GLU A 636 -45.65 24.06 29.51
CA GLU A 636 -46.07 25.20 28.70
C GLU A 636 -45.11 26.39 28.86
N LEU A 637 -44.66 26.66 30.08
CA LEU A 637 -43.66 27.68 30.36
C LEU A 637 -42.34 27.38 29.65
N LEU A 638 -41.86 26.13 29.73
CA LEU A 638 -40.66 25.70 29.02
C LEU A 638 -40.81 25.88 27.51
N ARG A 639 -41.91 25.40 26.91
CA ARG A 639 -42.17 25.57 25.48
C ARG A 639 -42.18 27.03 25.07
N ALA A 640 -42.84 27.90 25.84
CA ALA A 640 -42.88 29.33 25.57
C ALA A 640 -41.50 29.98 25.65
N ARG A 641 -40.67 29.59 26.62
CA ARG A 641 -39.30 30.12 26.78
C ARG A 641 -38.36 29.62 25.69
N ILE A 642 -38.44 28.32 25.36
CA ILE A 642 -37.72 27.70 24.24
C ILE A 642 -38.08 28.43 22.95
N GLU A 643 -39.36 28.61 22.64
CA GLU A 643 -39.82 29.30 21.43
C GLU A 643 -39.33 30.76 21.38
N ARG A 644 -39.40 31.50 22.49
CA ARG A 644 -38.92 32.88 22.56
C ARG A 644 -37.42 33.00 22.30
N ARG A 645 -36.62 32.04 22.74
CA ARG A 645 -35.17 32.01 22.47
C ARG A 645 -34.86 32.00 20.96
N PHE A 646 -35.76 31.47 20.14
CA PHE A 646 -35.58 31.37 18.70
C PHE A 646 -36.15 32.56 17.91
N ARG A 647 -36.93 33.44 18.54
CA ARG A 647 -37.41 34.64 17.86
C ARG A 647 -36.33 35.72 17.99
N PRO A 648 -35.75 36.22 16.88
CA PRO A 648 -34.90 37.40 16.96
C PRO A 648 -35.74 38.52 17.60
N ASP A 649 -35.16 39.23 18.57
CA ASP A 649 -35.81 40.41 19.17
C ASP A 649 -36.09 41.40 18.04
N THR A 650 -37.29 41.36 17.45
CA THR A 650 -37.72 42.29 16.41
C THR A 650 -37.95 43.71 16.98
N ALA A 651 -37.65 43.91 18.26
CA ALA A 651 -37.85 45.15 19.01
C ALA A 651 -36.53 45.82 19.46
N ARG A 652 -35.38 45.44 18.87
CA ARG A 652 -34.10 46.14 19.07
C ARG A 652 -33.64 46.88 17.83
#